data_AF-A0A9P6I662-F1
#
_entry.id   AF-A0A9P6I662-F1
#
_cell.length_a   1.000
_cell.length_b   1.000
_cell.length_c   1.000
_cell.angle_alpha   90.00
_cell.angle_beta   90.00
_cell.angle_gamma   90.00
#
_symmetry.space_group_name_H-M   'P 1'
#
loop_
_entity.id
_entity.type
_entity.pdbx_description
1 polymer ?
#
loop_
_entity_poly.entity_id
_entity_poly.type
_entity_poly.pdbx_seq_one_letter_code
_entity_poly.pdbx_strand_id
1 'polypeptide(L)'
;MRESTTRNSVLEFTTSDDETIVVVQDGVPLNAAGHRDQLSRQYGLLGLASMALTVDNAWVALGSSISVSILNGGPPGIIYGLLVAVFYYSLIGLSLSELASSVPTAGGVYHWATIAGGPRWGRFLGFFTGWINFYGWMFSLASLLQISSNIAVSMYAVYNLDTYVSQPSHVFSGYLIILWGSAAFIVFANKYAPHTQHVGTFFVIVGGIVTIIILAAMPKRHASNHFVWASFDENNATGWSGGVAFLLGVLNGAFTIGTPDSVTHMAEEMPHPRKDLPKAIMLQIILGFIYAFCFAVALSYAITDIAALQGGFNTFPLTNIYVQATTSATGVRNPGAAFGLLFIMLGCTLTCCVGLTLTTSRTYWALARDNAVPLSNLFGKVNERLSCPVWSTLFVCMLATGLGAIPLGSPTAFLALAGSFIILTSVSYAIPFAANMLSGRKYFPRGPFHLGKAGYVVNGLAVLFIVLFDILFCFPFVLPTTEATMNWSSVILVGTVAITGTAATTSRTSTLATSTRSASSSSVRTSSTRTSSGSTPPSTGFPKASGTKFNIDGVTKYYAGTNCYWCSFLTNAADVDLVMGHLKTSGLKILRIWGFNDVNTVPQYDNWFQHLTASGSTINTGVNGLQRLDTVVASAEKNGIKLVINFVNNWDDYGGIKAYTNAFGGDHNGWYTNTAAQTQYKKYIEAVVSRYKSSTAILAWELANEPRCQGCSTDVIYNWAKSTSQYVKSLDANHMVTLGDEGMGLPGATSYPYGYSEGTDWVGLLNITTLDFATFHFYPNSWGVGYDAGNKWVTDHAVHCAAANKPCFFEEYGTPERHCELERPWQITSATTPGMAADAFWQLGDTISTGQTHNDGNTIYYNTDEWTCLVTNHVATIG
;
A
#
# COMPACT_ATOMS: atom_id res chain seq x y z
N MET A 1 -43.78 3.54 -60.49
CA MET A 1 -42.52 3.97 -59.87
C MET A 1 -42.31 3.15 -58.62
N ARG A 2 -41.30 2.29 -58.64
CA ARG A 2 -40.95 1.34 -57.59
C ARG A 2 -40.02 2.04 -56.59
N GLU A 3 -40.39 2.06 -55.31
CA GLU A 3 -39.44 2.29 -54.22
C GLU A 3 -38.73 0.98 -53.90
N SER A 4 -37.41 0.99 -54.10
CA SER A 4 -36.47 -0.08 -53.78
C SER A 4 -35.96 0.15 -52.37
N THR A 5 -36.46 -0.62 -51.40
CA THR A 5 -35.84 -0.76 -50.07
C THR A 5 -34.64 -1.69 -50.21
N THR A 6 -33.42 -1.14 -50.23
CA THR A 6 -32.18 -1.92 -50.20
C THR A 6 -32.04 -2.56 -48.82
N ARG A 7 -32.29 -3.87 -48.76
CA ARG A 7 -31.89 -4.76 -47.66
C ARG A 7 -30.37 -4.72 -47.52
N ASN A 8 -29.86 -4.31 -46.36
CA ASN A 8 -28.50 -4.64 -45.94
C ASN A 8 -28.44 -6.17 -45.77
N SER A 9 -27.73 -6.83 -46.67
CA SER A 9 -27.51 -8.27 -46.67
C SER A 9 -26.53 -8.63 -45.55
N VAL A 10 -27.04 -9.05 -44.40
CA VAL A 10 -26.30 -9.88 -43.45
C VAL A 10 -26.26 -11.28 -44.07
N LEU A 11 -25.08 -11.71 -44.52
CA LEU A 11 -24.85 -13.09 -44.95
C LEU A 11 -24.75 -13.97 -43.70
N GLU A 12 -25.89 -14.52 -43.25
CA GLU A 12 -25.92 -15.64 -42.31
C GLU A 12 -25.50 -16.93 -43.04
N PHE A 13 -24.34 -17.48 -42.68
CA PHE A 13 -24.04 -18.89 -42.94
C PHE A 13 -24.49 -19.71 -41.72
N THR A 14 -25.41 -20.66 -41.94
CA THR A 14 -25.86 -21.62 -40.94
C THR A 14 -25.03 -22.91 -40.97
N THR A 15 -24.71 -23.37 -39.74
CA THR A 15 -24.43 -24.75 -39.25
C THR A 15 -23.11 -25.45 -39.61
N SER A 16 -22.17 -25.42 -38.66
CA SER A 16 -21.65 -26.64 -38.02
C SER A 16 -21.30 -26.33 -36.56
N ASP A 17 -21.53 -27.28 -35.65
CA ASP A 17 -21.44 -27.16 -34.18
C ASP A 17 -20.01 -26.94 -33.60
N ASP A 18 -19.07 -26.35 -34.36
CA ASP A 18 -17.67 -26.27 -33.94
C ASP A 18 -16.82 -25.05 -34.36
N GLU A 19 -17.38 -24.04 -35.05
CA GLU A 19 -16.58 -22.87 -35.46
C GLU A 19 -17.03 -21.55 -34.81
N THR A 20 -16.05 -20.85 -34.23
CA THR A 20 -16.12 -19.49 -33.67
C THR A 20 -16.92 -18.55 -34.56
N ILE A 21 -17.97 -17.94 -34.01
CA ILE A 21 -18.78 -16.91 -34.68
C ILE A 21 -17.88 -15.68 -34.93
N VAL A 22 -17.34 -15.57 -36.15
CA VAL A 22 -16.77 -14.33 -36.68
C VAL A 22 -17.89 -13.65 -37.45
N VAL A 23 -18.49 -12.60 -36.88
CA VAL A 23 -19.42 -11.77 -37.65
C VAL A 23 -18.58 -10.84 -38.51
N VAL A 24 -18.73 -10.90 -39.82
CA VAL A 24 -18.15 -9.90 -40.73
C VAL A 24 -19.15 -8.77 -40.87
N GLN A 25 -18.92 -7.67 -40.17
CA GLN A 25 -19.70 -6.44 -40.32
C GLN A 25 -18.84 -5.45 -41.11
N ASP A 26 -19.36 -4.97 -42.25
CA ASP A 26 -18.66 -4.03 -43.16
C ASP A 26 -17.26 -4.48 -43.63
N GLY A 27 -17.04 -5.80 -43.79
CA GLY A 27 -15.76 -6.37 -44.25
C GLY A 27 -14.70 -6.52 -43.16
N VAL A 28 -15.02 -6.24 -41.89
CA VAL A 28 -14.12 -6.41 -40.74
C VAL A 28 -14.50 -7.67 -39.95
N PRO A 29 -13.59 -8.63 -39.74
CA PRO A 29 -13.85 -9.79 -38.88
C PRO A 29 -13.94 -9.35 -37.41
N LEU A 30 -15.07 -9.64 -36.77
CA LEU A 30 -15.30 -9.41 -35.34
C LEU A 30 -15.12 -10.70 -34.54
N ASN A 31 -14.53 -10.62 -33.35
CA ASN A 31 -14.38 -11.74 -32.43
C ASN A 31 -15.69 -12.04 -31.65
N ALA A 32 -15.70 -13.09 -30.83
CA ALA A 32 -16.88 -13.52 -30.06
C ALA A 32 -17.39 -12.50 -29.02
N ALA A 33 -16.59 -11.47 -28.70
CA ALA A 33 -16.96 -10.36 -27.83
C ALA A 33 -17.43 -9.11 -28.62
N GLY A 34 -17.49 -9.18 -29.95
CA GLY A 34 -17.96 -8.09 -30.81
C GLY A 34 -16.91 -7.04 -31.15
N HIS A 35 -15.62 -7.30 -30.90
CA HIS A 35 -14.52 -6.40 -31.23
C HIS A 35 -13.79 -6.84 -32.50
N ARG A 36 -13.14 -5.90 -33.20
CA ARG A 36 -12.28 -6.20 -34.34
C ARG A 36 -11.20 -7.21 -33.94
N ASP A 37 -11.07 -8.30 -34.70
CA ASP A 37 -10.07 -9.33 -34.46
C ASP A 37 -8.66 -8.77 -34.73
N GLN A 38 -7.86 -8.62 -33.68
CA GLN A 38 -6.55 -7.93 -33.70
C GLN A 38 -5.38 -8.84 -33.30
N LEU A 39 -5.64 -10.07 -32.86
CA LEU A 39 -4.63 -10.99 -32.34
C LEU A 39 -4.57 -12.25 -33.20
N SER A 40 -3.36 -12.74 -33.50
CA SER A 40 -3.20 -13.98 -34.26
C SER A 40 -3.45 -15.21 -33.37
N ARG A 41 -4.20 -16.19 -33.87
CA ARG A 41 -4.44 -17.46 -33.18
C ARG A 41 -3.16 -18.30 -33.17
N GLN A 42 -2.65 -18.65 -31.98
CA GLN A 42 -1.32 -19.26 -31.82
C GLN A 42 -1.29 -20.52 -30.93
N TYR A 43 -2.37 -20.90 -30.25
CA TYR A 43 -2.35 -21.98 -29.24
C TYR A 43 -3.14 -23.22 -29.67
N GLY A 44 -2.48 -24.38 -29.78
CA GLY A 44 -3.16 -25.68 -29.89
C GLY A 44 -3.49 -26.28 -28.50
N LEU A 45 -4.23 -27.40 -28.47
CA LEU A 45 -4.68 -28.06 -27.22
C LEU A 45 -3.55 -28.43 -26.26
N LEU A 46 -2.42 -28.96 -26.78
CA LEU A 46 -1.22 -29.25 -25.98
C LEU A 46 -0.56 -27.97 -25.45
N GLY A 47 -0.58 -26.89 -26.24
CA GLY A 47 -0.12 -25.56 -25.80
C GLY A 47 -1.01 -24.96 -24.71
N LEU A 48 -2.31 -25.25 -24.74
CA LEU A 48 -3.26 -24.82 -23.73
C LEU A 48 -3.07 -25.55 -22.40
N ALA A 49 -2.92 -26.87 -22.42
CA ALA A 49 -2.58 -27.65 -21.22
C ALA A 49 -1.21 -27.24 -20.65
N SER A 50 -0.24 -26.99 -21.54
CA SER A 50 1.09 -26.45 -21.17
C SER A 50 0.98 -25.10 -20.49
N MET A 51 0.21 -24.16 -21.07
CA MET A 51 -0.03 -22.84 -20.48
C MET A 51 -0.71 -22.95 -19.11
N ALA A 52 -1.77 -23.74 -19.01
CA ALA A 52 -2.52 -23.93 -17.77
C ALA A 52 -1.60 -24.39 -16.63
N LEU A 53 -0.73 -25.37 -16.90
CA LEU A 53 0.23 -25.88 -15.92
C LEU A 53 1.37 -24.91 -15.59
N THR A 54 1.81 -24.14 -16.58
CA THR A 54 2.96 -23.23 -16.43
C THR A 54 2.57 -21.94 -15.70
N VAL A 55 1.34 -21.47 -15.88
CA VAL A 55 0.83 -20.29 -15.17
C VAL A 55 0.48 -20.65 -13.72
N ASP A 56 -0.16 -21.80 -13.50
CA ASP A 56 -0.50 -22.32 -12.16
C ASP A 56 0.74 -22.63 -11.32
N ASN A 57 1.67 -23.41 -11.89
CA ASN A 57 2.93 -23.77 -11.26
C ASN A 57 2.79 -24.27 -9.80
N ALA A 58 1.74 -25.06 -9.52
CA ALA A 58 1.26 -25.36 -8.17
C ALA A 58 2.35 -25.84 -7.19
N TRP A 59 3.15 -26.85 -7.54
CA TRP A 59 4.15 -27.39 -6.59
C TRP A 59 5.24 -26.36 -6.23
N VAL A 60 5.59 -25.46 -7.17
CA VAL A 60 6.52 -24.36 -6.94
C VAL A 60 5.88 -23.28 -6.07
N ALA A 61 4.62 -22.94 -6.34
CA ALA A 61 3.84 -21.99 -5.54
C ALA A 61 3.68 -22.48 -4.09
N LEU A 62 3.38 -23.78 -3.90
CA LEU A 62 3.31 -24.43 -2.59
C LEU A 62 4.62 -24.26 -1.84
N GLY A 63 5.74 -24.68 -2.45
CA GLY A 63 7.06 -24.66 -1.82
C GLY A 63 7.55 -23.25 -1.49
N SER A 64 7.33 -22.29 -2.39
CA SER A 64 7.81 -20.91 -2.23
C SER A 64 7.04 -20.08 -1.21
N SER A 65 5.80 -20.48 -0.87
CA SER A 65 4.94 -19.79 0.11
C SER A 65 4.82 -20.53 1.46
N ILE A 66 5.70 -21.51 1.73
CA ILE A 66 5.74 -22.27 3.00
C ILE A 66 5.94 -21.36 4.22
N SER A 67 6.62 -20.22 4.06
CA SER A 67 6.82 -19.25 5.14
C SER A 67 5.51 -18.80 5.81
N VAL A 68 4.39 -18.83 5.08
CA VAL A 68 3.07 -18.42 5.59
C VAL A 68 2.38 -19.54 6.37
N SER A 69 2.67 -20.81 6.08
CA SER A 69 1.90 -21.96 6.60
C SER A 69 2.69 -22.88 7.53
N ILE A 70 4.02 -22.78 7.58
CA ILE A 70 4.83 -23.67 8.41
C ILE A 70 4.53 -23.53 9.91
N LEU A 71 4.04 -22.35 10.34
CA LEU A 71 3.61 -22.09 11.72
C LEU A 71 2.22 -22.68 12.02
N ASN A 72 1.39 -22.92 10.99
CA ASN A 72 0.03 -23.42 11.07
C ASN A 72 -0.02 -24.95 11.19
N GLY A 73 0.76 -25.52 12.11
CA GLY A 73 0.75 -26.96 12.38
C GLY A 73 1.70 -27.77 11.49
N GLY A 74 2.73 -27.14 10.93
CA GLY A 74 3.82 -27.82 10.22
C GLY A 74 3.35 -28.65 9.01
N PRO A 75 3.98 -29.82 8.75
CA PRO A 75 3.65 -30.66 7.59
C PRO A 75 2.18 -31.11 7.50
N PRO A 76 1.53 -31.55 8.60
CA PRO A 76 0.10 -31.86 8.56
C PRO A 76 -0.75 -30.67 8.09
N GLY A 77 -0.44 -29.46 8.58
CA GLY A 77 -1.13 -28.23 8.18
C GLY A 77 -1.02 -27.95 6.68
N ILE A 78 0.19 -28.11 6.12
CA ILE A 78 0.45 -27.92 4.68
C ILE A 78 -0.33 -28.95 3.84
N ILE A 79 -0.25 -30.25 4.19
CA ILE A 79 -0.85 -31.33 3.40
C ILE A 79 -2.38 -31.28 3.47
N TYR A 80 -2.95 -31.22 4.67
CA TYR A 80 -4.41 -31.20 4.83
C TYR A 80 -5.01 -29.87 4.38
N GLY A 81 -4.29 -28.75 4.57
CA GLY A 81 -4.68 -27.45 4.06
C GLY A 81 -4.80 -27.43 2.53
N LEU A 82 -3.85 -28.06 1.82
CA LEU A 82 -3.92 -28.25 0.37
C LEU A 82 -5.17 -29.03 -0.05
N LEU A 83 -5.53 -30.12 0.65
CA LEU A 83 -6.71 -30.92 0.32
C LEU A 83 -8.01 -30.10 0.44
N VAL A 84 -8.12 -29.30 1.51
CA VAL A 84 -9.26 -28.40 1.71
C VAL A 84 -9.30 -27.34 0.60
N ALA A 85 -8.15 -26.76 0.25
CA ALA A 85 -8.07 -25.78 -0.82
C ALA A 85 -8.54 -26.35 -2.17
N VAL A 86 -8.00 -27.50 -2.58
CA VAL A 86 -8.37 -28.18 -3.83
C VAL A 86 -9.86 -28.49 -3.88
N PHE A 87 -10.45 -28.91 -2.75
CA PHE A 87 -11.88 -29.20 -2.67
C PHE A 87 -12.74 -27.98 -3.04
N TYR A 88 -12.51 -26.82 -2.40
CA TYR A 88 -13.35 -25.65 -2.69
C TYR A 88 -12.97 -24.96 -4.00
N TYR A 89 -11.68 -24.96 -4.40
CA TYR A 89 -11.26 -24.48 -5.71
C TYR A 89 -11.81 -25.33 -6.86
N SER A 90 -12.11 -26.61 -6.64
CA SER A 90 -12.82 -27.42 -7.63
C SER A 90 -14.24 -26.89 -7.89
N LEU A 91 -14.94 -26.36 -6.87
CA LEU A 91 -16.24 -25.72 -7.03
C LEU A 91 -16.14 -24.40 -7.81
N ILE A 92 -15.10 -23.61 -7.51
CA ILE A 92 -14.77 -22.39 -8.25
C ILE A 92 -14.46 -22.73 -9.71
N GLY A 93 -13.60 -23.72 -9.96
CA GLY A 93 -13.21 -24.18 -11.29
C GLY A 93 -14.38 -24.70 -12.11
N LEU A 94 -15.31 -25.44 -11.52
CA LEU A 94 -16.56 -25.86 -12.18
C LEU A 94 -17.43 -24.67 -12.57
N SER A 95 -17.53 -23.66 -11.69
CA SER A 95 -18.31 -22.44 -11.94
C SER A 95 -17.70 -21.59 -13.05
N LEU A 96 -16.38 -21.37 -13.03
CA LEU A 96 -15.65 -20.68 -14.10
C LEU A 96 -15.75 -21.44 -15.43
N SER A 97 -15.63 -22.77 -15.39
CA SER A 97 -15.74 -23.63 -16.56
C SER A 97 -17.11 -23.50 -17.25
N GLU A 98 -18.19 -23.40 -16.48
CA GLU A 98 -19.54 -23.17 -17.03
C GLU A 98 -19.64 -21.80 -17.73
N LEU A 99 -19.15 -20.73 -17.07
CA LEU A 99 -19.18 -19.38 -17.63
C LEU A 99 -18.29 -19.26 -18.89
N ALA A 100 -17.09 -19.83 -18.85
CA ALA A 100 -16.16 -19.87 -19.97
C ALA A 100 -16.69 -20.67 -21.16
N SER A 101 -17.41 -21.77 -20.92
CA SER A 101 -18.05 -22.55 -21.99
C SER A 101 -19.22 -21.81 -22.63
N SER A 102 -19.96 -21.05 -21.82
CA SER A 102 -21.07 -20.22 -22.28
C SER A 102 -20.59 -19.07 -23.15
N VAL A 103 -19.74 -18.20 -22.61
CA VAL A 103 -19.23 -16.97 -23.24
C VAL A 103 -17.71 -16.91 -23.11
N PRO A 104 -16.96 -17.48 -24.07
CA PRO A 104 -15.49 -17.42 -24.05
C PRO A 104 -15.03 -16.02 -24.42
N THR A 105 -14.30 -15.37 -23.52
CA THR A 105 -13.87 -13.98 -23.71
C THR A 105 -12.58 -13.72 -22.95
N ALA A 106 -11.65 -12.97 -23.55
CA ALA A 106 -10.41 -12.58 -22.88
C ALA A 106 -10.66 -11.65 -21.67
N GLY A 107 -11.84 -11.01 -21.62
CA GLY A 107 -12.27 -10.24 -20.45
C GLY A 107 -12.67 -11.09 -19.24
N GLY A 108 -12.80 -12.41 -19.41
CA GLY A 108 -13.06 -13.37 -18.33
C GLY A 108 -14.15 -12.90 -17.36
N VAL A 109 -13.77 -12.83 -16.09
CA VAL A 109 -14.67 -12.60 -14.95
C VAL A 109 -15.41 -11.27 -14.99
N TYR A 110 -14.82 -10.19 -15.50
CA TYR A 110 -15.49 -8.89 -15.55
C TYR A 110 -16.61 -8.87 -16.61
N HIS A 111 -16.36 -9.52 -17.74
CA HIS A 111 -17.36 -9.63 -18.80
C HIS A 111 -18.50 -10.54 -18.34
N TRP A 112 -18.19 -11.66 -17.66
CA TRP A 112 -19.22 -12.51 -17.06
C TRP A 112 -20.03 -11.79 -15.99
N ALA A 113 -19.42 -10.97 -15.14
CA ALA A 113 -20.15 -10.18 -14.15
C ALA A 113 -21.09 -9.17 -14.82
N THR A 114 -20.68 -8.60 -15.96
CA THR A 114 -21.51 -7.69 -16.75
C THR A 114 -22.74 -8.39 -17.30
N ILE A 115 -22.58 -9.59 -17.87
CA ILE A 115 -23.69 -10.38 -18.41
C ILE A 115 -24.60 -10.88 -17.29
N ALA A 116 -24.02 -11.42 -16.22
CA ALA A 116 -24.73 -11.96 -15.07
C ALA A 116 -25.62 -10.91 -14.39
N GLY A 117 -25.14 -9.66 -14.29
CA GLY A 117 -25.85 -8.54 -13.69
C GLY A 117 -27.02 -8.00 -14.53
N GLY A 118 -27.11 -8.37 -15.80
CA GLY A 118 -28.15 -7.93 -16.72
C GLY A 118 -28.17 -6.43 -17.00
N PRO A 119 -29.24 -5.91 -17.62
CA PRO A 119 -29.30 -4.51 -18.09
C PRO A 119 -29.21 -3.45 -16.98
N ARG A 120 -29.64 -3.79 -15.75
CA ARG A 120 -29.69 -2.83 -14.63
C ARG A 120 -28.36 -2.72 -13.89
N TRP A 121 -27.72 -3.84 -13.58
CA TRP A 121 -26.54 -3.88 -12.70
C TRP A 121 -25.26 -4.29 -13.41
N GLY A 122 -25.36 -4.82 -14.64
CA GLY A 122 -24.23 -5.39 -15.38
C GLY A 122 -23.02 -4.48 -15.47
N ARG A 123 -23.19 -3.25 -15.95
CA ARG A 123 -22.05 -2.30 -16.11
C ARG A 123 -21.35 -1.99 -14.78
N PHE A 124 -22.11 -1.89 -13.70
CA PHE A 124 -21.56 -1.61 -12.37
C PHE A 124 -20.77 -2.82 -11.83
N LEU A 125 -21.39 -4.01 -11.86
CA LEU A 125 -20.75 -5.24 -11.40
C LEU A 125 -19.52 -5.58 -12.24
N GLY A 126 -19.61 -5.41 -13.55
CA GLY A 126 -18.49 -5.59 -14.47
C GLY A 126 -17.32 -4.66 -14.17
N PHE A 127 -17.56 -3.38 -13.92
CA PHE A 127 -16.51 -2.41 -13.61
C PHE A 127 -15.74 -2.79 -12.34
N PHE A 128 -16.44 -3.06 -11.24
CA PHE A 128 -15.81 -3.46 -9.98
C PHE A 128 -15.08 -4.79 -10.10
N THR A 129 -15.72 -5.79 -10.73
CA THR A 129 -15.09 -7.09 -10.96
C THR A 129 -13.80 -6.95 -11.76
N GLY A 130 -13.79 -6.11 -12.80
CA GLY A 130 -12.62 -5.87 -13.64
C GLY A 130 -11.44 -5.26 -12.90
N TRP A 131 -11.69 -4.23 -12.08
CA TRP A 131 -10.63 -3.60 -11.28
C TRP A 131 -10.12 -4.47 -10.15
N ILE A 132 -11.02 -5.14 -9.41
CA ILE A 132 -10.64 -6.09 -8.36
C ILE A 132 -9.79 -7.22 -8.96
N ASN A 133 -10.21 -7.77 -10.12
CA ASN A 133 -9.43 -8.77 -10.83
C ASN A 133 -8.06 -8.24 -11.25
N PHE A 134 -7.99 -7.02 -11.79
CA PHE A 134 -6.73 -6.39 -12.19
C PHE A 134 -5.77 -6.20 -11.00
N TYR A 135 -6.26 -5.75 -9.84
CA TYR A 135 -5.43 -5.63 -8.63
C TYR A 135 -4.92 -7.00 -8.17
N GLY A 136 -5.77 -8.03 -8.20
CA GLY A 136 -5.36 -9.41 -7.94
C GLY A 136 -4.19 -9.82 -8.84
N TRP A 137 -4.35 -9.70 -10.16
CA TRP A 137 -3.28 -10.03 -11.12
C TRP A 137 -2.01 -9.19 -10.96
N MET A 138 -2.13 -7.91 -10.59
CA MET A 138 -0.99 -7.05 -10.30
C MET A 138 -0.20 -7.54 -9.08
N PHE A 139 -0.91 -7.93 -8.01
CA PHE A 139 -0.28 -8.44 -6.79
C PHE A 139 0.29 -9.84 -6.99
N SER A 140 -0.33 -10.66 -7.83
CA SER A 140 0.26 -11.92 -8.30
C SER A 140 1.60 -11.68 -8.99
N LEU A 141 1.64 -10.78 -9.97
CA LEU A 141 2.86 -10.46 -10.72
C LEU A 141 3.99 -10.04 -9.77
N ALA A 142 3.71 -9.11 -8.86
CA ALA A 142 4.69 -8.67 -7.87
C ALA A 142 5.16 -9.83 -6.97
N SER A 143 4.25 -10.65 -6.46
CA SER A 143 4.58 -11.77 -5.58
C SER A 143 5.48 -12.79 -6.27
N LEU A 144 5.16 -13.19 -7.51
CA LEU A 144 5.95 -14.18 -8.23
C LEU A 144 7.31 -13.65 -8.66
N LEU A 145 7.43 -12.38 -9.05
CA LEU A 145 8.73 -11.76 -9.32
C LEU A 145 9.64 -11.76 -8.09
N GLN A 146 9.06 -11.49 -6.91
CA GLN A 146 9.78 -11.55 -5.65
C GLN A 146 10.20 -12.98 -5.31
N ILE A 147 9.35 -13.98 -5.55
CA ILE A 147 9.69 -15.40 -5.38
C ILE A 147 10.84 -15.80 -6.32
N SER A 148 10.76 -15.47 -7.62
CA SER A 148 11.84 -15.76 -8.58
C SER A 148 13.16 -15.13 -8.17
N SER A 149 13.13 -13.89 -7.69
CA SER A 149 14.32 -13.21 -7.22
C SER A 149 14.91 -13.83 -5.95
N ASN A 150 14.07 -14.23 -4.99
CA ASN A 150 14.52 -14.96 -3.80
C ASN A 150 15.18 -16.29 -4.14
N ILE A 151 14.65 -17.02 -5.14
CA ILE A 151 15.29 -18.25 -5.65
C ILE A 151 16.67 -17.92 -6.24
N ALA A 152 16.77 -16.89 -7.08
CA ALA A 152 18.03 -16.50 -7.71
C ALA A 152 19.09 -16.08 -6.67
N VAL A 153 18.72 -15.29 -5.67
CA VAL A 153 19.61 -14.90 -4.56
C VAL A 153 19.98 -16.13 -3.70
N SER A 154 19.03 -17.01 -3.44
CA SER A 154 19.27 -18.25 -2.69
C SER A 154 20.27 -19.18 -3.37
N MET A 155 20.26 -19.24 -4.71
CA MET A 155 21.23 -20.03 -5.48
C MET A 155 22.67 -19.59 -5.21
N TYR A 156 22.91 -18.29 -5.06
CA TYR A 156 24.22 -17.77 -4.63
C TYR A 156 24.49 -18.05 -3.15
N ALA A 157 23.48 -17.82 -2.29
CA ALA A 157 23.58 -18.00 -0.85
C ALA A 157 23.96 -19.43 -0.46
N VAL A 158 23.48 -20.46 -1.16
CA VAL A 158 23.75 -21.88 -0.87
C VAL A 158 25.25 -22.22 -0.89
N TYR A 159 26.06 -21.50 -1.68
CA TYR A 159 27.52 -21.67 -1.69
C TYR A 159 28.25 -20.87 -0.62
N ASN A 160 27.57 -19.91 0.02
CA ASN A 160 28.15 -18.92 0.93
C ASN A 160 27.33 -18.79 2.22
N LEU A 161 26.66 -19.86 2.66
CA LEU A 161 25.67 -19.82 3.76
C LEU A 161 26.24 -19.27 5.08
N ASP A 162 27.54 -19.42 5.30
CA ASP A 162 28.20 -19.01 6.54
C ASP A 162 28.70 -17.54 6.49
N THR A 163 28.72 -16.90 5.31
CA THR A 163 29.30 -15.57 5.09
C THR A 163 28.35 -14.57 4.44
N TYR A 164 27.31 -15.03 3.74
CA TYR A 164 26.39 -14.21 2.98
C TYR A 164 25.05 -14.05 3.70
N VAL A 165 24.65 -12.80 3.91
CA VAL A 165 23.33 -12.42 4.43
C VAL A 165 22.55 -11.76 3.30
N SER A 166 21.40 -12.35 2.94
CA SER A 166 20.50 -11.76 1.95
C SER A 166 19.96 -10.42 2.45
N GLN A 167 20.02 -9.39 1.60
CA GLN A 167 19.48 -8.07 1.90
C GLN A 167 18.29 -7.78 0.96
N PRO A 168 17.29 -6.99 1.39
CA PRO A 168 16.17 -6.60 0.54
C PRO A 168 16.59 -6.00 -0.80
N SER A 169 17.70 -5.26 -0.83
CA SER A 169 18.28 -4.64 -2.04
C SER A 169 18.76 -5.68 -3.08
N HIS A 170 19.30 -6.81 -2.64
CA HIS A 170 19.72 -7.91 -3.53
C HIS A 170 18.50 -8.53 -4.24
N VAL A 171 17.44 -8.78 -3.46
CA VAL A 171 16.21 -9.37 -3.99
C VAL A 171 15.47 -8.35 -4.88
N PHE A 172 15.44 -7.08 -4.52
CA PHE A 172 14.84 -6.05 -5.38
C PHE A 172 15.60 -5.88 -6.70
N SER A 173 16.93 -5.99 -6.69
CA SER A 173 17.73 -5.93 -7.93
C SER A 173 17.40 -7.10 -8.87
N GLY A 174 17.33 -8.32 -8.34
CA GLY A 174 16.91 -9.49 -9.11
C GLY A 174 15.46 -9.37 -9.62
N TYR A 175 14.56 -8.81 -8.81
CA TYR A 175 13.18 -8.52 -9.17
C TYR A 175 13.10 -7.62 -10.41
N LEU A 176 13.85 -6.51 -10.43
CA LEU A 176 13.87 -5.58 -11.56
C LEU A 176 14.43 -6.21 -12.83
N ILE A 177 15.51 -7.00 -12.72
CA ILE A 177 16.12 -7.70 -13.85
C ILE A 177 15.10 -8.66 -14.49
N ILE A 178 14.39 -9.44 -13.66
CA ILE A 178 13.41 -10.42 -14.14
C ILE A 178 12.19 -9.71 -14.74
N LEU A 179 11.66 -8.68 -14.08
CA LEU A 179 10.50 -7.91 -14.54
C LEU A 179 10.77 -7.24 -15.89
N TRP A 180 11.83 -6.45 -15.97
CA TRP A 180 12.15 -5.70 -17.18
C TRP A 180 12.70 -6.60 -18.29
N GLY A 181 13.35 -7.71 -17.94
CA GLY A 181 13.69 -8.79 -18.87
C GLY A 181 12.44 -9.44 -19.47
N SER A 182 11.43 -9.74 -18.64
CA SER A 182 10.13 -10.26 -19.08
C SER A 182 9.40 -9.27 -19.98
N ALA A 183 9.40 -7.98 -19.60
CA ALA A 183 8.80 -6.91 -20.39
C ALA A 183 9.48 -6.76 -21.76
N ALA A 184 10.82 -6.74 -21.80
CA ALA A 184 11.58 -6.68 -23.04
C ALA A 184 11.29 -7.89 -23.94
N PHE A 185 11.23 -9.09 -23.36
CA PHE A 185 10.87 -10.30 -24.10
C PHE A 185 9.46 -10.20 -24.70
N ILE A 186 8.47 -9.75 -23.94
CA ILE A 186 7.09 -9.62 -24.44
C ILE A 186 6.98 -8.52 -25.50
N VAL A 187 7.67 -7.39 -25.34
CA VAL A 187 7.58 -6.28 -26.31
C VAL A 187 8.28 -6.62 -27.62
N PHE A 188 9.49 -7.20 -27.57
CA PHE A 188 10.32 -7.41 -28.76
C PHE A 188 10.23 -8.82 -29.34
N ALA A 189 9.87 -9.81 -28.52
CA ALA A 189 9.86 -11.23 -28.87
C ALA A 189 8.50 -11.90 -28.59
N ASN A 190 7.39 -11.16 -28.63
CA ASN A 190 6.04 -11.68 -28.35
C ASN A 190 5.69 -12.95 -29.13
N LYS A 191 6.13 -13.05 -30.39
CA LYS A 191 5.94 -14.24 -31.24
C LYS A 191 6.50 -15.52 -30.60
N TYR A 192 7.51 -15.40 -29.75
CA TYR A 192 8.14 -16.52 -29.05
C TYR A 192 7.55 -16.78 -27.65
N ALA A 193 6.60 -15.98 -27.18
CA ALA A 193 5.92 -16.21 -25.92
C ALA A 193 5.33 -17.63 -25.79
N PRO A 194 4.69 -18.23 -26.81
CA PRO A 194 4.24 -19.63 -26.71
C PRO A 194 5.39 -20.63 -26.47
N HIS A 195 6.57 -20.40 -27.03
CA HIS A 195 7.74 -21.28 -26.83
C HIS A 195 8.25 -21.24 -25.39
N THR A 196 8.21 -20.07 -24.73
CA THR A 196 8.58 -19.98 -23.30
C THR A 196 7.70 -20.86 -22.42
N GLN A 197 6.44 -21.04 -22.81
CA GLN A 197 5.48 -21.86 -22.06
C GLN A 197 5.75 -23.35 -22.24
N HIS A 198 6.19 -23.77 -23.43
CA HIS A 198 6.67 -25.15 -23.64
C HIS A 198 7.94 -25.45 -22.82
N VAL A 199 8.88 -24.50 -22.75
CA VAL A 199 10.06 -24.62 -21.87
C VAL A 199 9.64 -24.68 -20.40
N GLY A 200 8.69 -23.83 -19.99
CA GLY A 200 8.15 -23.84 -18.65
C GLY A 200 7.49 -25.18 -18.29
N THR A 201 6.70 -25.74 -19.20
CA THR A 201 6.08 -27.06 -19.02
C THR A 201 7.11 -28.17 -18.83
N PHE A 202 8.25 -28.12 -19.54
CA PHE A 202 9.35 -29.05 -19.29
C PHE A 202 9.87 -28.94 -17.85
N PHE A 203 10.14 -27.72 -17.37
CA PHE A 203 10.58 -27.51 -15.99
C PHE A 203 9.54 -27.93 -14.95
N VAL A 204 8.26 -27.61 -15.17
CA VAL A 204 7.17 -27.95 -14.24
C VAL A 204 6.97 -29.46 -14.15
N ILE A 205 6.89 -30.16 -15.28
CA ILE A 205 6.60 -31.60 -15.32
C ILE A 205 7.86 -32.42 -15.00
N VAL A 206 8.92 -32.25 -15.78
CA VAL A 206 10.15 -33.06 -15.65
C VAL A 206 10.92 -32.61 -14.42
N GLY A 207 11.10 -31.30 -14.26
CA GLY A 207 11.79 -30.75 -13.09
C GLY A 207 11.03 -31.01 -11.78
N GLY A 208 9.69 -30.98 -11.80
CA GLY A 208 8.87 -31.38 -10.66
C GLY A 208 9.09 -32.85 -10.26
N ILE A 209 9.04 -33.77 -11.23
CA ILE A 209 9.32 -35.20 -10.98
C ILE A 209 10.73 -35.38 -10.41
N VAL A 210 11.74 -34.75 -11.01
CA VAL A 210 13.13 -34.83 -10.55
C VAL A 210 13.28 -34.31 -9.12
N THR A 211 12.65 -33.17 -8.82
CA THR A 211 12.65 -32.57 -7.47
C THR A 211 12.02 -33.50 -6.45
N ILE A 212 10.85 -34.07 -6.75
CA ILE A 212 10.16 -35.05 -5.89
C ILE A 212 11.04 -36.27 -5.63
N ILE A 213 11.65 -36.84 -6.67
CA ILE A 213 12.54 -38.01 -6.55
C ILE A 213 13.74 -37.67 -5.66
N ILE A 214 14.36 -36.51 -5.85
CA ILE A 214 15.51 -36.08 -5.03
C ILE A 214 15.10 -35.91 -3.57
N LEU A 215 13.98 -35.24 -3.29
CA LEU A 215 13.46 -35.06 -1.93
C LEU A 215 13.05 -36.39 -1.29
N ALA A 216 12.58 -37.36 -2.06
CA ALA A 216 12.24 -38.68 -1.55
C ALA A 216 13.48 -39.57 -1.32
N ALA A 217 14.50 -39.50 -2.19
CA ALA A 217 15.59 -40.48 -2.22
C ALA A 217 16.89 -40.02 -1.53
N MET A 218 17.19 -38.71 -1.53
CA MET A 218 18.46 -38.20 -1.01
C MET A 218 18.52 -38.03 0.51
N PRO A 219 17.44 -37.64 1.24
CA PRO A 219 17.50 -37.57 2.69
C PRO A 219 17.88 -38.92 3.27
N LYS A 220 18.93 -38.94 4.11
CA LYS A 220 19.38 -40.17 4.77
C LYS A 220 18.56 -40.52 6.01
N ARG A 221 17.93 -39.51 6.61
CA ARG A 221 16.97 -39.67 7.68
C ARG A 221 15.69 -38.96 7.26
N HIS A 222 14.66 -39.75 6.97
CA HIS A 222 13.34 -39.20 6.74
C HIS A 222 12.66 -38.86 8.05
N ALA A 223 11.79 -37.86 8.01
CA ALA A 223 10.90 -37.56 9.12
C ALA A 223 9.99 -38.76 9.44
N SER A 224 9.49 -38.83 10.68
CA SER A 224 8.61 -39.92 11.09
C SER A 224 7.20 -39.77 10.48
N ASN A 225 6.47 -40.87 10.34
CA ASN A 225 5.06 -40.80 9.93
C ASN A 225 4.22 -39.95 10.88
N HIS A 226 4.54 -39.96 12.18
CA HIS A 226 3.92 -39.07 13.16
C HIS A 226 4.16 -37.60 12.82
N PHE A 227 5.41 -37.24 12.52
CA PHE A 227 5.76 -35.88 12.15
C PHE A 227 5.01 -35.42 10.89
N VAL A 228 4.91 -36.26 9.85
CA VAL A 228 4.28 -35.83 8.59
C VAL A 228 2.74 -35.76 8.69
N TRP A 229 2.11 -36.67 9.42
CA TRP A 229 0.65 -36.84 9.37
C TRP A 229 -0.11 -36.48 10.66
N ALA A 230 0.55 -36.47 11.83
CA ALA A 230 -0.13 -36.39 13.12
C ALA A 230 0.42 -35.33 14.08
N SER A 231 1.47 -34.60 13.71
CA SER A 231 2.17 -33.63 14.56
C SER A 231 1.59 -32.21 14.54
N PHE A 232 0.30 -32.06 14.21
CA PHE A 232 -0.30 -30.73 14.01
C PHE A 232 -0.20 -29.88 15.27
N ASP A 233 -0.66 -30.40 16.41
CA ASP A 233 -0.67 -29.67 17.68
C ASP A 233 0.75 -29.37 18.18
N GLU A 234 1.71 -30.26 17.88
CA GLU A 234 3.12 -30.12 18.25
C GLU A 234 3.81 -28.98 17.49
N ASN A 235 3.36 -28.69 16.27
CA ASN A 235 3.96 -27.72 15.37
C ASN A 235 3.09 -26.49 15.13
N ASN A 236 1.99 -26.33 15.87
CA ASN A 236 1.18 -25.12 15.84
C ASN A 236 1.86 -24.03 16.68
N ALA A 237 2.59 -23.15 16.01
CA ALA A 237 3.30 -22.02 16.62
C ALA A 237 2.51 -20.70 16.50
N THR A 238 1.24 -20.74 16.11
CA THR A 238 0.46 -19.53 15.82
C THR A 238 -0.20 -18.90 17.05
N GLY A 239 -0.29 -19.60 18.17
CA GLY A 239 -1.08 -19.16 19.33
C GLY A 239 -2.61 -19.24 19.13
N TRP A 240 -3.09 -19.54 17.93
CA TRP A 240 -4.50 -19.85 17.67
C TRP A 240 -4.84 -21.28 18.11
N SER A 241 -6.10 -21.50 18.50
CA SER A 241 -6.64 -22.86 18.69
C SER A 241 -6.46 -23.70 17.42
N GLY A 242 -6.22 -25.00 17.56
CA GLY A 242 -5.81 -25.85 16.44
C GLY A 242 -6.74 -25.80 15.22
N GLY A 243 -8.06 -25.75 15.43
CA GLY A 243 -9.03 -25.64 14.34
C GLY A 243 -8.94 -24.31 13.58
N VAL A 244 -8.75 -23.19 14.27
CA VAL A 244 -8.58 -21.88 13.63
C VAL A 244 -7.22 -21.81 12.95
N ALA A 245 -6.15 -22.24 13.61
CA ALA A 245 -4.80 -22.28 13.04
C ALA A 245 -4.77 -23.08 11.71
N PHE A 246 -5.48 -24.21 11.67
CA PHE A 246 -5.63 -25.03 10.47
C PHE A 246 -6.32 -24.26 9.33
N LEU A 247 -7.46 -23.64 9.62
CA LEU A 247 -8.23 -22.87 8.63
C LEU A 247 -7.46 -21.68 8.08
N LEU A 248 -6.64 -21.00 8.90
CA LEU A 248 -5.73 -19.94 8.44
C LEU A 248 -4.62 -20.49 7.53
N GLY A 249 -4.10 -21.67 7.84
CA GLY A 249 -3.05 -22.35 7.06
C GLY A 249 -3.50 -22.79 5.65
N VAL A 250 -4.81 -22.91 5.40
CA VAL A 250 -5.38 -23.21 4.07
C VAL A 250 -4.94 -22.17 3.02
N LEU A 251 -4.54 -20.96 3.43
CA LEU A 251 -4.04 -19.91 2.54
C LEU A 251 -2.89 -20.38 1.63
N ASN A 252 -1.96 -21.23 2.13
CA ASN A 252 -0.89 -21.78 1.29
C ASN A 252 -1.43 -22.72 0.19
N GLY A 253 -2.42 -23.55 0.52
CA GLY A 253 -3.12 -24.38 -0.44
C GLY A 253 -3.92 -23.54 -1.45
N ALA A 254 -4.54 -22.45 -1.00
CA ALA A 254 -5.26 -21.51 -1.87
C ALA A 254 -4.29 -20.80 -2.84
N PHE A 255 -3.13 -20.38 -2.34
CA PHE A 255 -2.04 -19.83 -3.16
C PHE A 255 -1.50 -20.83 -4.17
N THR A 256 -1.46 -22.12 -3.80
CA THR A 256 -0.99 -23.23 -4.64
C THR A 256 -1.87 -23.47 -5.87
N ILE A 257 -3.19 -23.40 -5.73
CA ILE A 257 -4.16 -23.68 -6.81
C ILE A 257 -4.71 -22.40 -7.45
N GLY A 258 -4.37 -21.24 -6.89
CA GLY A 258 -4.94 -19.94 -7.23
C GLY A 258 -4.93 -19.64 -8.75
N THR A 259 -5.79 -18.72 -9.16
CA THR A 259 -5.98 -18.29 -10.57
C THR A 259 -6.39 -19.36 -11.59
N PRO A 260 -7.46 -20.14 -11.33
CA PRO A 260 -8.07 -21.00 -12.36
C PRO A 260 -8.62 -20.21 -13.56
N ASP A 261 -8.80 -18.90 -13.47
CA ASP A 261 -9.21 -18.05 -14.60
C ASP A 261 -8.07 -17.62 -15.53
N SER A 262 -6.81 -17.94 -15.20
CA SER A 262 -5.62 -17.55 -15.96
C SER A 262 -5.71 -17.86 -17.47
N VAL A 263 -6.14 -19.08 -17.80
CA VAL A 263 -6.30 -19.56 -19.18
C VAL A 263 -7.39 -18.82 -19.96
N THR A 264 -8.32 -18.16 -19.26
CA THR A 264 -9.48 -17.49 -19.86
C THR A 264 -9.06 -16.20 -20.57
N HIS A 265 -7.99 -15.55 -20.10
CA HIS A 265 -7.43 -14.34 -20.71
C HIS A 265 -6.85 -14.58 -22.11
N MET A 266 -6.70 -15.85 -22.50
CA MET A 266 -6.19 -16.26 -23.81
C MET A 266 -7.27 -16.83 -24.72
N ALA A 267 -8.54 -16.71 -24.32
CA ALA A 267 -9.69 -17.25 -25.08
C ALA A 267 -9.72 -16.77 -26.54
N GLU A 268 -9.29 -15.54 -26.82
CA GLU A 268 -9.27 -14.95 -28.18
C GLU A 268 -8.16 -15.55 -29.07
N GLU A 269 -7.18 -16.24 -28.48
CA GLU A 269 -6.04 -16.83 -29.20
C GLU A 269 -6.20 -18.36 -29.42
N MET A 270 -7.38 -18.92 -29.07
CA MET A 270 -7.70 -20.36 -29.10
C MET A 270 -8.57 -20.78 -30.31
N PRO A 271 -8.38 -22.01 -30.84
CA PRO A 271 -9.22 -22.58 -31.90
C PRO A 271 -10.67 -22.87 -31.47
N HIS A 272 -10.87 -23.59 -30.36
CA HIS A 272 -12.20 -24.02 -29.89
C HIS A 272 -12.47 -23.63 -28.42
N PRO A 273 -12.51 -22.33 -28.09
CA PRO A 273 -12.49 -21.87 -26.69
C PRO A 273 -13.69 -22.34 -25.85
N ARG A 274 -14.88 -22.54 -26.44
CA ARG A 274 -16.07 -23.01 -25.70
C ARG A 274 -15.95 -24.43 -25.14
N LYS A 275 -15.15 -25.29 -25.78
CA LYS A 275 -14.93 -26.69 -25.39
C LYS A 275 -13.61 -26.89 -24.66
N ASP A 276 -12.59 -26.12 -25.03
CA ASP A 276 -11.23 -26.33 -24.55
C ASP A 276 -10.93 -25.59 -23.25
N LEU A 277 -11.49 -24.39 -23.02
CA LEU A 277 -11.31 -23.65 -21.76
C LEU A 277 -11.79 -24.44 -20.54
N PRO A 278 -13.02 -25.02 -20.51
CA PRO A 278 -13.47 -25.81 -19.37
C PRO A 278 -12.54 -26.98 -19.03
N LYS A 279 -12.03 -27.65 -20.07
CA LYS A 279 -11.10 -28.78 -19.90
C LYS A 279 -9.76 -28.30 -19.33
N ALA A 280 -9.25 -27.17 -19.81
CA ALA A 280 -7.99 -26.60 -19.34
C ALA A 280 -8.05 -26.19 -17.86
N ILE A 281 -9.13 -25.53 -17.43
CA ILE A 281 -9.34 -25.13 -16.03
C ILE A 281 -9.35 -26.37 -15.12
N MET A 282 -10.10 -27.41 -15.49
CA MET A 282 -10.16 -28.64 -14.68
C MET A 282 -8.84 -29.42 -14.70
N LEU A 283 -8.15 -29.44 -15.85
CA LEU A 283 -6.85 -30.08 -15.97
C LEU A 283 -5.80 -29.41 -15.08
N GLN A 284 -5.81 -28.07 -15.02
CA GLN A 284 -4.96 -27.28 -14.13
C GLN A 284 -5.13 -27.74 -12.68
N ILE A 285 -6.37 -27.73 -12.16
CA ILE A 285 -6.65 -28.07 -10.76
C ILE A 285 -6.24 -29.52 -10.46
N ILE A 286 -6.56 -30.48 -11.35
CA ILE A 286 -6.28 -31.90 -11.12
C ILE A 286 -4.78 -32.19 -11.15
N LEU A 287 -4.07 -31.75 -12.19
CA LEU A 287 -2.64 -32.01 -12.32
C LEU A 287 -1.84 -31.18 -11.31
N GLY A 288 -2.23 -29.93 -11.07
CA GLY A 288 -1.66 -29.07 -10.03
C GLY A 288 -1.75 -29.72 -8.66
N PHE A 289 -2.93 -30.27 -8.30
CA PHE A 289 -3.10 -31.04 -7.07
C PHE A 289 -2.17 -32.26 -6.99
N ILE A 290 -2.16 -33.12 -8.02
CA ILE A 290 -1.36 -34.35 -7.98
C ILE A 290 0.12 -34.04 -7.75
N TYR A 291 0.66 -33.04 -8.46
CA TYR A 291 2.05 -32.63 -8.32
C TYR A 291 2.33 -31.96 -6.97
N ALA A 292 1.50 -30.99 -6.57
CA ALA A 292 1.67 -30.29 -5.31
C ALA A 292 1.55 -31.22 -4.10
N PHE A 293 0.64 -32.20 -4.15
CA PHE A 293 0.46 -33.19 -3.09
C PHE A 293 1.67 -34.13 -2.98
N CYS A 294 2.12 -34.72 -4.11
CA CYS A 294 3.31 -35.56 -4.12
C CYS A 294 4.55 -34.80 -3.63
N PHE A 295 4.70 -33.54 -4.08
CA PHE A 295 5.77 -32.66 -3.65
C PHE A 295 5.69 -32.31 -2.16
N ALA A 296 4.52 -31.91 -1.64
CA ALA A 296 4.33 -31.59 -0.23
C ALA A 296 4.66 -32.79 0.67
N VAL A 297 4.24 -34.00 0.30
CA VAL A 297 4.58 -35.22 1.04
C VAL A 297 6.09 -35.48 1.01
N ALA A 298 6.72 -35.49 -0.17
CA ALA A 298 8.16 -35.74 -0.30
C ALA A 298 8.99 -34.68 0.45
N LEU A 299 8.61 -33.42 0.33
CA LEU A 299 9.23 -32.29 1.03
C LEU A 299 9.11 -32.45 2.55
N SER A 300 7.93 -32.83 3.05
CA SER A 300 7.67 -33.04 4.48
C SER A 300 8.53 -34.13 5.09
N TYR A 301 8.71 -35.24 4.37
CA TYR A 301 9.61 -36.32 4.79
C TYR A 301 11.09 -35.94 4.71
N ALA A 302 11.45 -34.89 3.97
CA ALA A 302 12.81 -34.39 3.86
C ALA A 302 13.20 -33.39 4.96
N ILE A 303 12.24 -32.89 5.75
CA ILE A 303 12.50 -31.98 6.87
C ILE A 303 13.10 -32.77 8.03
N THR A 304 14.26 -32.32 8.51
CA THR A 304 14.97 -32.91 9.66
C THR A 304 15.04 -31.97 10.86
N ASP A 305 14.98 -30.66 10.60
CA ASP A 305 14.94 -29.60 11.61
C ASP A 305 13.91 -28.55 11.17
N ILE A 306 12.75 -28.57 11.82
CA ILE A 306 11.67 -27.61 11.55
C ILE A 306 11.94 -26.24 12.18
N ALA A 307 12.72 -26.15 13.26
CA ALA A 307 13.02 -24.87 13.91
C ALA A 307 13.85 -23.97 12.99
N ALA A 308 14.74 -24.56 12.18
CA ALA A 308 15.48 -23.87 11.13
C ALA A 308 14.59 -23.26 10.03
N LEU A 309 13.31 -23.65 9.95
CA LEU A 309 12.32 -23.14 8.99
C LEU A 309 11.43 -22.03 9.57
N GLN A 310 11.49 -21.80 10.88
CA GLN A 310 10.60 -20.89 11.62
C GLN A 310 11.26 -19.54 11.95
N GLY A 311 12.48 -19.27 11.47
CA GLY A 311 13.19 -18.02 11.72
C GLY A 311 12.75 -16.87 10.80
N GLY A 312 12.43 -15.71 11.40
CA GLY A 312 12.49 -14.33 10.86
C GLY A 312 11.80 -13.98 9.52
N PHE A 313 11.22 -12.78 9.45
CA PHE A 313 10.72 -12.20 8.19
C PHE A 313 11.87 -12.02 7.17
N ASN A 314 11.66 -12.40 5.90
CA ASN A 314 12.63 -12.49 4.78
C ASN A 314 13.52 -13.75 4.69
N THR A 315 13.24 -14.81 5.45
CA THR A 315 13.83 -16.12 5.11
C THR A 315 13.09 -16.75 3.92
N PHE A 316 13.80 -17.55 3.11
CA PHE A 316 13.21 -18.38 2.05
C PHE A 316 13.34 -19.85 2.50
N PRO A 317 12.39 -20.37 3.34
CA PRO A 317 12.57 -21.63 4.08
C PRO A 317 12.82 -22.83 3.18
N LEU A 318 12.32 -22.80 1.96
CA LEU A 318 12.50 -23.87 0.99
C LEU A 318 13.98 -24.17 0.70
N THR A 319 14.84 -23.13 0.66
CA THR A 319 16.29 -23.31 0.50
C THR A 319 16.86 -24.16 1.64
N ASN A 320 16.44 -23.91 2.89
CA ASN A 320 16.88 -24.69 4.04
C ASN A 320 16.40 -26.14 3.95
N ILE A 321 15.17 -26.39 3.49
CA ILE A 321 14.69 -27.76 3.28
C ILE A 321 15.54 -28.48 2.22
N TYR A 322 15.88 -27.82 1.12
CA TYR A 322 16.74 -28.41 0.08
C TYR A 322 18.16 -28.68 0.58
N VAL A 323 18.72 -27.81 1.41
CA VAL A 323 20.02 -28.05 2.07
C VAL A 323 19.92 -29.24 3.02
N GLN A 324 18.87 -29.33 3.85
CA GLN A 324 18.65 -30.47 4.75
C GLN A 324 18.51 -31.78 3.96
N ALA A 325 17.70 -31.79 2.91
CA ALA A 325 17.44 -32.96 2.09
C ALA A 325 18.69 -33.50 1.36
N THR A 326 19.64 -32.61 1.05
CA THR A 326 20.83 -32.93 0.26
C THR A 326 22.10 -33.09 1.11
N THR A 327 22.00 -32.88 2.42
CA THR A 327 23.13 -33.04 3.36
C THR A 327 23.41 -34.52 3.62
N SER A 328 24.69 -34.89 3.58
CA SER A 328 25.13 -36.28 3.78
C SER A 328 24.99 -36.74 5.26
N ALA A 329 25.07 -38.05 5.48
CA ALA A 329 24.94 -38.65 6.82
C ALA A 329 26.04 -38.20 7.82
N THR A 330 27.18 -37.72 7.32
CA THR A 330 28.27 -37.17 8.14
C THR A 330 28.12 -35.66 8.39
N GLY A 331 26.99 -35.06 7.99
CA GLY A 331 26.72 -33.63 8.14
C GLY A 331 27.38 -32.75 7.08
N VAL A 332 28.03 -33.34 6.07
CA VAL A 332 28.64 -32.58 4.97
C VAL A 332 27.55 -32.12 4.00
N ARG A 333 27.40 -30.81 3.85
CA ARG A 333 26.42 -30.16 2.95
C ARG A 333 26.78 -30.42 1.48
N ASN A 334 25.78 -30.55 0.61
CA ASN A 334 25.96 -30.62 -0.85
C ASN A 334 25.33 -29.39 -1.54
N PRO A 335 26.06 -28.26 -1.63
CA PRO A 335 25.52 -27.04 -2.18
C PRO A 335 25.16 -27.16 -3.68
N GLY A 336 25.84 -28.04 -4.42
CA GLY A 336 25.54 -28.27 -5.84
C GLY A 336 24.18 -28.92 -6.07
N ALA A 337 23.80 -29.88 -5.24
CA ALA A 337 22.48 -30.51 -5.31
C ALA A 337 21.35 -29.53 -4.95
N ALA A 338 21.53 -28.77 -3.86
CA ALA A 338 20.57 -27.73 -3.48
C ALA A 338 20.45 -26.62 -4.55
N PHE A 339 21.57 -26.20 -5.15
CA PHE A 339 21.58 -25.29 -6.30
C PHE A 339 20.80 -25.87 -7.49
N GLY A 340 20.99 -27.16 -7.81
CA GLY A 340 20.28 -27.83 -8.90
C GLY A 340 18.76 -27.82 -8.71
N LEU A 341 18.27 -28.07 -7.48
CA LEU A 341 16.85 -27.98 -7.14
C LEU A 341 16.31 -26.56 -7.29
N LEU A 342 17.05 -25.55 -6.82
CA LEU A 342 16.68 -24.15 -6.98
C LEU A 342 16.72 -23.69 -8.44
N PHE A 343 17.66 -24.19 -9.25
CA PHE A 343 17.74 -23.89 -10.68
C PHE A 343 16.52 -24.40 -11.45
N ILE A 344 16.04 -25.61 -11.12
CA ILE A 344 14.79 -26.15 -11.68
C ILE A 344 13.62 -25.21 -11.35
N MET A 345 13.52 -24.76 -10.10
CA MET A 345 12.47 -23.82 -9.69
C MET A 345 12.60 -22.45 -10.35
N LEU A 346 13.81 -21.93 -10.52
CA LEU A 346 14.05 -20.68 -11.22
C LEU A 346 13.56 -20.80 -12.67
N GLY A 347 13.86 -21.92 -13.34
CA GLY A 347 13.35 -22.21 -14.68
C GLY A 347 11.82 -22.16 -14.76
N CYS A 348 11.12 -22.76 -13.79
CA CYS A 348 9.66 -22.71 -13.71
C CYS A 348 9.13 -21.28 -13.50
N THR A 349 9.72 -20.54 -12.56
CA THR A 349 9.20 -19.22 -12.18
C THR A 349 9.55 -18.13 -13.20
N LEU A 350 10.69 -18.21 -13.89
CA LEU A 350 11.03 -17.26 -14.97
C LEU A 350 10.04 -17.34 -16.13
N THR A 351 9.63 -18.54 -16.55
CA THR A 351 8.63 -18.69 -17.62
C THR A 351 7.24 -18.26 -17.16
N CYS A 352 6.92 -18.47 -15.88
CA CYS A 352 5.70 -17.95 -15.25
C CYS A 352 5.69 -16.41 -15.21
N CYS A 353 6.78 -15.75 -14.83
CA CYS A 353 6.89 -14.28 -14.79
C CYS A 353 6.65 -13.62 -16.16
N VAL A 354 7.12 -14.24 -17.25
CA VAL A 354 6.78 -13.82 -18.62
C VAL A 354 5.27 -13.97 -18.87
N GLY A 355 4.67 -15.10 -18.51
CA GLY A 355 3.23 -15.33 -18.64
C GLY A 355 2.36 -14.35 -17.83
N LEU A 356 2.76 -14.02 -16.60
CA LEU A 356 2.07 -13.09 -15.71
C LEU A 356 2.16 -11.65 -16.20
N THR A 357 3.33 -11.23 -16.67
CA THR A 357 3.52 -9.90 -17.26
C THR A 357 2.60 -9.75 -18.49
N LEU A 358 2.52 -10.79 -19.32
CA LEU A 358 1.65 -10.84 -20.48
C LEU A 358 0.15 -10.82 -20.10
N THR A 359 -0.26 -11.60 -19.11
CA THR A 359 -1.66 -11.67 -18.65
C THR A 359 -2.11 -10.35 -18.01
N THR A 360 -1.28 -9.76 -17.15
CA THR A 360 -1.61 -8.52 -16.44
C THR A 360 -1.70 -7.33 -17.40
N SER A 361 -0.76 -7.23 -18.35
CA SER A 361 -0.78 -6.19 -19.41
C SER A 361 -1.98 -6.31 -20.32
N ARG A 362 -2.38 -7.53 -20.71
CA ARG A 362 -3.60 -7.79 -21.50
C ARG A 362 -4.87 -7.47 -20.72
N THR A 363 -4.93 -7.79 -19.43
CA THR A 363 -6.08 -7.47 -18.57
C THR A 363 -6.29 -5.96 -18.50
N TYR A 364 -5.22 -5.18 -18.28
CA TYR A 364 -5.31 -3.72 -18.26
C TYR A 364 -5.69 -3.15 -19.63
N TRP A 365 -5.10 -3.68 -20.71
CA TRP A 365 -5.44 -3.30 -22.08
C TRP A 365 -6.92 -3.57 -22.40
N ALA A 366 -7.48 -4.71 -21.99
CA ALA A 366 -8.88 -5.04 -22.22
C ALA A 366 -9.82 -4.06 -21.51
N LEU A 367 -9.50 -3.68 -20.26
CA LEU A 367 -10.24 -2.63 -19.55
C LEU A 367 -10.10 -1.26 -20.24
N ALA A 368 -8.92 -0.94 -20.77
CA ALA A 368 -8.69 0.29 -21.52
C ALA A 368 -9.45 0.33 -22.85
N ARG A 369 -9.52 -0.78 -23.57
CA ARG A 369 -10.31 -0.92 -24.81
C ARG A 369 -11.78 -0.59 -24.57
N ASP A 370 -12.31 -0.97 -23.42
CA ASP A 370 -13.71 -0.76 -23.04
C ASP A 370 -13.95 0.57 -22.30
N ASN A 371 -12.96 1.47 -22.31
CA ASN A 371 -12.99 2.77 -21.63
C ASN A 371 -13.26 2.68 -20.12
N ALA A 372 -12.83 1.59 -19.49
CA ALA A 372 -12.98 1.34 -18.06
C ALA A 372 -11.77 1.80 -17.23
N VAL A 373 -10.78 2.45 -17.83
CA VAL A 373 -9.59 3.00 -17.14
C VAL A 373 -9.27 4.45 -17.57
N PRO A 374 -8.58 5.24 -16.73
CA PRO A 374 -8.08 6.56 -17.11
C PRO A 374 -7.13 6.50 -18.30
N LEU A 375 -7.12 7.53 -19.16
CA LEU A 375 -6.29 7.58 -20.36
C LEU A 375 -6.48 6.34 -21.27
N SER A 376 -7.70 5.81 -21.36
CA SER A 376 -8.07 4.67 -22.22
C SER A 376 -7.58 4.80 -23.66
N ASN A 377 -7.55 6.03 -24.19
CA ASN A 377 -7.03 6.33 -25.53
C ASN A 377 -5.53 6.02 -25.72
N LEU A 378 -4.73 6.05 -24.65
CA LEU A 378 -3.31 5.69 -24.70
C LEU A 378 -3.12 4.19 -24.49
N PHE A 379 -3.71 3.65 -23.42
CA PHE A 379 -3.54 2.27 -23.00
C PHE A 379 -4.33 1.26 -23.85
N GLY A 380 -5.37 1.70 -24.57
CA GLY A 380 -6.09 0.87 -25.54
C GLY A 380 -5.33 0.64 -26.86
N LYS A 381 -4.23 1.36 -27.11
CA LYS A 381 -3.46 1.25 -28.37
C LYS A 381 -2.64 -0.04 -28.41
N VAL A 382 -2.68 -0.72 -29.55
CA VAL A 382 -1.87 -1.92 -29.85
C VAL A 382 -0.87 -1.61 -30.95
N ASN A 383 0.37 -2.07 -30.81
CA ASN A 383 1.32 -2.09 -31.90
C ASN A 383 1.15 -3.39 -32.69
N GLU A 384 0.53 -3.33 -33.87
CA GLU A 384 0.21 -4.51 -34.68
C GLU A 384 1.45 -5.27 -35.17
N ARG A 385 2.57 -4.57 -35.46
CA ARG A 385 3.83 -5.18 -35.92
C ARG A 385 4.47 -6.06 -34.84
N LEU A 386 4.38 -5.63 -33.58
CA LEU A 386 4.87 -6.38 -32.42
C LEU A 386 3.77 -7.28 -31.81
N SER A 387 2.52 -7.13 -32.29
CA SER A 387 1.31 -7.75 -31.74
C SER A 387 1.18 -7.57 -30.22
N CYS A 388 1.53 -6.39 -29.69
CA CYS A 388 1.66 -6.15 -28.24
C CYS A 388 1.12 -4.76 -27.83
N PRO A 389 0.33 -4.64 -26.75
CA PRO A 389 -0.06 -3.36 -26.17
C PRO A 389 1.09 -2.76 -25.33
N VAL A 390 2.05 -2.14 -26.02
CA VAL A 390 3.31 -1.67 -25.41
C VAL A 390 3.06 -0.71 -24.24
N TRP A 391 2.15 0.26 -24.38
CA TRP A 391 1.87 1.24 -23.32
C TRP A 391 1.29 0.61 -22.05
N SER A 392 0.37 -0.34 -22.19
CA SER A 392 -0.19 -1.09 -21.07
C SER A 392 0.86 -1.98 -20.41
N THR A 393 1.74 -2.58 -21.20
CA THR A 393 2.86 -3.40 -20.70
C THR A 393 3.80 -2.54 -19.86
N LEU A 394 4.24 -1.39 -20.39
CA LEU A 394 5.13 -0.48 -19.65
C LEU A 394 4.47 0.04 -18.37
N PHE A 395 3.18 0.40 -18.42
CA PHE A 395 2.45 0.85 -17.24
C PHE A 395 2.38 -0.21 -16.14
N VAL A 396 2.02 -1.45 -16.49
CA VAL A 396 2.00 -2.58 -15.55
C VAL A 396 3.37 -2.83 -14.96
N CYS A 397 4.45 -2.79 -15.76
CA CYS A 397 5.81 -2.97 -15.26
C CYS A 397 6.27 -1.81 -14.36
N MET A 398 5.85 -0.58 -14.63
CA MET A 398 6.14 0.55 -13.76
C MET A 398 5.43 0.40 -12.40
N LEU A 399 4.16 -0.01 -12.40
CA LEU A 399 3.44 -0.30 -11.16
C LEU A 399 4.09 -1.45 -10.40
N ALA A 400 4.39 -2.56 -11.08
CA ALA A 400 5.06 -3.70 -10.49
C ALA A 400 6.45 -3.31 -9.93
N THR A 401 7.17 -2.39 -10.55
CA THR A 401 8.44 -1.85 -10.01
C THR A 401 8.22 -1.18 -8.64
N GLY A 402 7.18 -0.34 -8.51
CA GLY A 402 6.81 0.27 -7.23
C GLY A 402 6.41 -0.76 -6.17
N LEU A 403 5.59 -1.76 -6.55
CA LEU A 403 5.18 -2.82 -5.63
C LEU A 403 6.37 -3.69 -5.17
N GLY A 404 7.32 -3.96 -6.08
CA GLY A 404 8.55 -4.70 -5.76
C GLY A 404 9.50 -3.95 -4.82
N ALA A 405 9.36 -2.62 -4.70
CA ALA A 405 10.18 -1.81 -3.80
C ALA A 405 9.69 -1.84 -2.34
N ILE A 406 8.43 -2.26 -2.09
CA ILE A 406 7.83 -2.31 -0.74
C ILE A 406 8.70 -3.05 0.29
N PRO A 407 9.28 -4.24 -0.01
CA PRO A 407 10.16 -4.95 0.92
C PRO A 407 11.41 -4.17 1.35
N LEU A 408 11.81 -3.10 0.65
CA LEU A 408 12.94 -2.25 1.04
C LEU A 408 12.63 -1.44 2.31
N GLY A 409 11.36 -1.06 2.52
CA GLY A 409 10.90 -0.35 3.71
C GLY A 409 10.18 -1.26 4.70
N SER A 410 9.21 -2.06 4.23
CA SER A 410 8.40 -2.94 5.08
C SER A 410 8.19 -4.33 4.45
N PRO A 411 8.92 -5.36 4.91
CA PRO A 411 8.70 -6.74 4.52
C PRO A 411 7.28 -7.25 4.84
N THR A 412 6.71 -6.81 5.96
CA THR A 412 5.34 -7.17 6.38
C THR A 412 4.29 -6.62 5.41
N ALA A 413 4.47 -5.39 4.91
CA ALA A 413 3.54 -4.81 3.94
C ALA A 413 3.51 -5.61 2.63
N PHE A 414 4.66 -6.12 2.17
CA PHE A 414 4.70 -6.96 0.97
C PHE A 414 4.07 -8.34 1.17
N LEU A 415 4.25 -8.95 2.36
CA LEU A 415 3.59 -10.22 2.69
C LEU A 415 2.05 -10.07 2.70
N ALA A 416 1.55 -8.96 3.25
CA ALA A 416 0.12 -8.67 3.20
C ALA A 416 -0.38 -8.46 1.76
N LEU A 417 0.40 -7.77 0.91
CA LEU A 417 0.10 -7.63 -0.52
C LEU A 417 0.05 -8.98 -1.23
N ALA A 418 1.02 -9.86 -0.95
CA ALA A 418 1.08 -11.19 -1.54
C ALA A 418 -0.10 -12.07 -1.10
N GLY A 419 -0.52 -11.99 0.16
CA GLY A 419 -1.72 -12.66 0.66
C GLY A 419 -3.02 -12.12 0.05
N SER A 420 -3.08 -10.81 -0.18
CA SER A 420 -4.26 -10.12 -0.73
C SER A 420 -4.60 -10.52 -2.16
N PHE A 421 -3.63 -11.00 -2.95
CA PHE A 421 -3.87 -11.49 -4.30
C PHE A 421 -4.96 -12.59 -4.34
N ILE A 422 -4.89 -13.57 -3.43
CA ILE A 422 -5.84 -14.68 -3.39
C ILE A 422 -7.24 -14.19 -3.06
N ILE A 423 -7.35 -13.26 -2.11
CA ILE A 423 -8.62 -12.64 -1.72
C ILE A 423 -9.20 -11.80 -2.86
N LEU A 424 -8.39 -11.00 -3.55
CA LEU A 424 -8.89 -10.15 -4.63
C LEU A 424 -9.36 -10.99 -5.83
N THR A 425 -8.64 -12.04 -6.20
CA THR A 425 -9.05 -12.93 -7.29
C THR A 425 -10.27 -13.76 -6.91
N SER A 426 -10.35 -14.31 -5.70
CA SER A 426 -11.54 -15.06 -5.25
C SER A 426 -12.79 -14.17 -5.19
N VAL A 427 -12.68 -12.94 -4.68
CA VAL A 427 -13.77 -11.95 -4.67
C VAL A 427 -14.21 -11.62 -6.11
N SER A 428 -13.27 -11.49 -7.06
CA SER A 428 -13.62 -11.25 -8.47
C SER A 428 -14.42 -12.41 -9.08
N TYR A 429 -14.24 -13.65 -8.61
CA TYR A 429 -15.02 -14.82 -9.02
C TYR A 429 -16.39 -14.88 -8.36
N ALA A 430 -16.47 -14.50 -7.08
CA ALA A 430 -17.72 -14.54 -6.33
C ALA A 430 -18.81 -13.64 -6.94
N ILE A 431 -18.42 -12.47 -7.49
CA ILE A 431 -19.35 -11.50 -8.07
C ILE A 431 -20.17 -12.09 -9.23
N PRO A 432 -19.57 -12.62 -10.33
CA PRO A 432 -20.33 -13.23 -11.41
C PRO A 432 -21.10 -14.48 -10.96
N PHE A 433 -20.60 -15.27 -10.01
CA PHE A 433 -21.33 -16.45 -9.50
C PHE A 433 -22.61 -16.06 -8.77
N ALA A 434 -22.51 -15.09 -7.85
CA ALA A 434 -23.63 -14.57 -7.09
C ALA A 434 -24.63 -13.86 -8.02
N ALA A 435 -24.16 -13.00 -8.93
CA ALA A 435 -25.01 -12.32 -9.89
C ALA A 435 -25.74 -13.30 -10.83
N ASN A 436 -25.07 -14.38 -11.25
CA ASN A 436 -25.68 -15.42 -12.08
C ASN A 436 -26.78 -16.18 -11.32
N MET A 437 -26.56 -16.48 -10.03
CA MET A 437 -27.60 -17.08 -9.18
C MET A 437 -28.78 -16.14 -8.94
N LEU A 438 -28.52 -14.89 -8.55
CA LEU A 438 -29.54 -13.89 -8.21
C LEU A 438 -30.38 -13.48 -9.43
N SER A 439 -29.79 -13.51 -10.63
CA SER A 439 -30.52 -13.27 -11.88
C SER A 439 -31.35 -14.47 -12.34
N GLY A 440 -31.32 -15.60 -11.61
CA GLY A 440 -32.00 -16.84 -12.00
C GLY A 440 -31.34 -17.53 -13.18
N ARG A 441 -30.04 -17.28 -13.42
CA ARG A 441 -29.23 -17.87 -14.49
C ARG A 441 -29.82 -17.67 -15.90
N LYS A 442 -30.50 -16.54 -16.10
CA LYS A 442 -31.28 -16.24 -17.31
C LYS A 442 -30.50 -15.56 -18.43
N TYR A 443 -29.40 -14.89 -18.10
CA TYR A 443 -28.66 -14.04 -19.05
C TYR A 443 -27.58 -14.77 -19.83
N PHE A 444 -27.15 -15.96 -19.38
CA PHE A 444 -26.15 -16.75 -20.08
C PHE A 444 -26.77 -17.75 -21.06
N PRO A 445 -26.29 -17.80 -22.32
CA PRO A 445 -26.64 -18.88 -23.23
C PRO A 445 -26.03 -20.21 -22.76
N ARG A 446 -26.61 -21.34 -23.17
CA ARG A 446 -26.02 -22.65 -22.82
C ARG A 446 -24.73 -22.89 -23.60
N GLY A 447 -23.66 -23.22 -22.87
CA GLY A 447 -22.39 -23.69 -23.43
C GLY A 447 -22.35 -25.22 -23.57
N PRO A 448 -21.38 -25.76 -24.32
CA PRO A 448 -21.11 -27.20 -24.39
C PRO A 448 -20.94 -27.87 -23.02
N PHE A 449 -20.34 -27.18 -22.06
CA PHE A 449 -20.32 -27.57 -20.66
C PHE A 449 -21.33 -26.72 -19.88
N HIS A 450 -22.26 -27.38 -19.20
CA HIS A 450 -23.26 -26.73 -18.35
C HIS A 450 -23.55 -27.58 -17.11
N LEU A 451 -23.74 -26.94 -15.97
CA LEU A 451 -24.08 -27.58 -14.69
C LEU A 451 -25.60 -27.75 -14.52
N GLY A 452 -26.41 -27.14 -15.38
CA GLY A 452 -27.87 -27.24 -15.32
C GLY A 452 -28.40 -26.75 -13.98
N LYS A 453 -29.23 -27.55 -13.30
CA LYS A 453 -29.78 -27.21 -11.98
C LYS A 453 -28.75 -27.28 -10.86
N ALA A 454 -27.74 -28.16 -10.98
CA ALA A 454 -26.69 -28.29 -9.97
C ALA A 454 -25.85 -27.01 -9.86
N GLY A 455 -25.83 -26.17 -10.91
CA GLY A 455 -25.11 -24.91 -10.91
C GLY A 455 -25.57 -23.90 -9.85
N TYR A 456 -26.80 -23.97 -9.33
CA TYR A 456 -27.19 -23.16 -8.17
C TYR A 456 -26.45 -23.59 -6.90
N VAL A 457 -26.29 -24.90 -6.70
CA VAL A 457 -25.61 -25.47 -5.53
C VAL A 457 -24.11 -25.24 -5.65
N VAL A 458 -23.52 -25.51 -6.82
CA VAL A 458 -22.08 -25.34 -7.06
C VAL A 458 -21.66 -23.88 -6.91
N ASN A 459 -22.37 -22.95 -7.57
CA ASN A 459 -22.07 -21.53 -7.43
C ASN A 459 -22.31 -21.03 -5.99
N GLY A 460 -23.36 -21.52 -5.32
CA GLY A 460 -23.68 -21.12 -3.95
C GLY A 460 -22.62 -21.58 -2.95
N LEU A 461 -22.18 -22.83 -3.06
CA LEU A 461 -21.08 -23.36 -2.24
C LEU A 461 -19.75 -22.65 -2.57
N ALA A 462 -19.46 -22.37 -3.85
CA ALA A 462 -18.26 -21.62 -4.24
C ALA A 462 -18.24 -20.24 -3.57
N VAL A 463 -19.33 -19.47 -3.65
CA VAL A 463 -19.45 -18.16 -3.00
C VAL A 463 -19.33 -18.28 -1.48
N LEU A 464 -19.97 -19.29 -0.87
CA LEU A 464 -19.90 -19.52 0.57
C LEU A 464 -18.45 -19.78 1.04
N PHE A 465 -17.73 -20.66 0.36
CA PHE A 465 -16.35 -20.96 0.70
C PHE A 465 -15.41 -19.79 0.44
N ILE A 466 -15.61 -19.05 -0.67
CA ILE A 466 -14.86 -17.82 -0.93
C ILE A 466 -15.03 -16.84 0.24
N VAL A 467 -16.27 -16.52 0.62
CA VAL A 467 -16.54 -15.58 1.72
C VAL A 467 -15.95 -16.08 3.04
N LEU A 468 -16.11 -17.37 3.35
CA LEU A 468 -15.57 -17.97 4.58
C LEU A 468 -14.04 -17.84 4.63
N PHE A 469 -13.34 -18.28 3.59
CA PHE A 469 -11.88 -18.29 3.57
C PHE A 469 -11.29 -16.89 3.41
N ASP A 470 -11.90 -15.99 2.65
CA ASP A 470 -11.43 -14.61 2.53
C ASP A 470 -11.47 -13.89 3.89
N ILE A 471 -12.53 -14.09 4.70
CA ILE A 471 -12.61 -13.55 6.06
C ILE A 471 -11.50 -14.15 6.94
N LEU A 472 -11.30 -15.45 6.88
CA LEU A 472 -10.26 -16.14 7.65
C LEU A 472 -8.86 -15.68 7.22
N PHE A 473 -8.62 -15.50 5.92
CA PHE A 473 -7.35 -15.00 5.37
C PHE A 473 -7.11 -13.53 5.68
N CYS A 474 -8.03 -12.84 6.34
CA CYS A 474 -7.82 -11.51 6.90
C CYS A 474 -7.42 -11.53 8.38
N PHE A 475 -7.41 -12.69 9.05
CA PHE A 475 -7.06 -12.77 10.47
C PHE A 475 -5.53 -12.71 10.66
N PRO A 476 -5.06 -12.24 11.84
CA PRO A 476 -3.65 -12.22 12.18
C PRO A 476 -2.95 -13.57 12.03
N PHE A 477 -1.69 -13.56 11.56
CA PHE A 477 -0.92 -14.78 11.35
C PHE A 477 -0.61 -15.52 12.67
N VAL A 478 -0.34 -14.77 13.74
CA VAL A 478 -0.02 -15.30 15.08
C VAL A 478 -0.61 -14.45 16.22
N LEU A 479 -0.76 -15.07 17.39
CA LEU A 479 -1.16 -14.46 18.67
C LEU A 479 -0.04 -14.58 19.72
N PRO A 480 0.21 -13.54 20.53
CA PRO A 480 -0.38 -12.19 20.45
C PRO A 480 0.08 -11.43 19.20
N THR A 481 -0.84 -10.66 18.61
CA THR A 481 -0.57 -9.91 17.37
C THR A 481 0.14 -8.60 17.64
N THR A 482 1.09 -8.28 16.77
CA THR A 482 1.83 -7.01 16.68
C THR A 482 1.65 -6.43 15.27
N GLU A 483 2.04 -5.18 15.03
CA GLU A 483 2.01 -4.59 13.68
C GLU A 483 2.74 -5.43 12.62
N ALA A 484 3.88 -6.03 13.00
CA ALA A 484 4.70 -6.87 12.13
C ALA A 484 4.07 -8.25 11.85
N THR A 485 3.18 -8.74 12.71
CA THR A 485 2.54 -10.07 12.60
C THR A 485 1.06 -9.99 12.21
N MET A 486 0.52 -8.77 12.09
CA MET A 486 -0.82 -8.53 11.58
C MET A 486 -0.91 -8.83 10.09
N ASN A 487 -2.02 -9.43 9.69
CA ASN A 487 -2.35 -9.65 8.29
C ASN A 487 -3.18 -8.48 7.77
N TRP A 488 -2.56 -7.59 6.99
CA TRP A 488 -3.19 -6.37 6.49
C TRP A 488 -4.06 -6.56 5.24
N SER A 489 -4.38 -7.81 4.87
CA SER A 489 -5.11 -8.10 3.64
C SER A 489 -6.55 -7.54 3.60
N SER A 490 -7.21 -7.42 4.76
CA SER A 490 -8.53 -6.78 4.87
C SER A 490 -8.47 -5.30 4.49
N VAL A 491 -7.44 -4.58 4.95
CA VAL A 491 -7.22 -3.16 4.64
C VAL A 491 -6.95 -2.99 3.15
N ILE A 492 -6.15 -3.88 2.55
CA ILE A 492 -5.87 -3.86 1.11
C ILE A 492 -7.14 -4.13 0.30
N LEU A 493 -7.97 -5.09 0.70
CA LEU A 493 -9.25 -5.38 0.04
C LEU A 493 -10.18 -4.16 0.10
N VAL A 494 -10.39 -3.57 1.28
CA VAL A 494 -11.27 -2.40 1.44
C VAL A 494 -10.71 -1.20 0.69
N GLY A 495 -9.40 -0.96 0.77
CA GLY A 495 -8.72 0.14 0.08
C GLY A 495 -8.83 0.03 -1.45
N THR A 496 -8.61 -1.15 -2.03
CA THR A 496 -8.74 -1.36 -3.48
C THR A 496 -10.19 -1.19 -3.96
N VAL A 497 -11.18 -1.63 -3.18
CA VAL A 497 -12.61 -1.38 -3.47
C VAL A 497 -12.94 0.11 -3.38
N ALA A 498 -12.44 0.83 -2.36
CA ALA A 498 -12.64 2.27 -2.21
C ALA A 498 -12.02 3.07 -3.36
N ILE A 499 -10.78 2.75 -3.75
CA ILE A 499 -10.10 3.34 -4.92
C ILE A 499 -10.90 3.08 -6.19
N THR A 500 -11.41 1.86 -6.39
CA THR A 500 -12.28 1.55 -7.53
C THR A 500 -13.56 2.39 -7.52
N GLY A 501 -14.17 2.59 -6.35
CA GLY A 501 -15.36 3.40 -6.17
C GLY A 501 -15.15 4.87 -6.58
N THR A 502 -14.04 5.47 -6.14
CA THR A 502 -13.69 6.85 -6.52
C THR A 502 -13.41 6.96 -8.03
N ALA A 503 -12.70 6.00 -8.62
CA ALA A 503 -12.46 5.94 -10.06
C ALA A 503 -13.76 5.85 -10.88
N ALA A 504 -14.75 5.08 -10.42
CA ALA A 504 -16.07 4.95 -11.06
C ALA A 504 -16.84 6.28 -11.11
N THR A 505 -16.74 7.11 -10.06
CA THR A 505 -17.36 8.44 -10.02
C THR A 505 -16.69 9.42 -10.98
N THR A 506 -15.36 9.42 -11.08
CA THR A 506 -14.61 10.31 -12.00
C THR A 506 -14.90 10.03 -13.48
N SER A 507 -15.06 8.76 -13.86
CA SER A 507 -15.38 8.35 -15.26
C SER A 507 -16.81 8.67 -15.72
N ARG A 508 -17.75 8.91 -14.79
CA ARG A 508 -19.10 9.42 -15.13
C ARG A 508 -19.09 10.91 -15.47
N THR A 509 -18.20 11.69 -14.84
CA THR A 509 -18.05 13.13 -15.10
C THR A 509 -17.42 13.43 -16.47
N SER A 510 -16.52 12.59 -16.96
CA SER A 510 -15.86 12.79 -18.26
C SER A 510 -16.77 12.50 -19.47
N THR A 511 -17.75 11.61 -19.33
CA THR A 511 -18.74 11.31 -20.38
C THR A 511 -19.86 12.36 -20.49
N LEU A 512 -20.18 13.06 -19.40
CA LEU A 512 -21.09 14.22 -19.42
C LEU A 512 -20.45 15.46 -20.04
N ALA A 513 -19.14 15.63 -19.93
CA ALA A 513 -18.42 16.80 -20.47
C ALA A 513 -18.26 16.80 -22.00
N THR A 514 -18.49 15.68 -22.69
CA THR A 514 -18.33 15.60 -24.17
C THR A 514 -19.62 15.94 -24.94
N SER A 515 -20.75 16.12 -24.26
CA SER A 515 -22.05 16.40 -24.88
C SER A 515 -22.55 17.83 -24.59
N THR A 516 -21.75 18.85 -24.88
CA THR A 516 -22.28 20.20 -25.07
C THR A 516 -21.41 20.94 -26.08
N ARG A 517 -21.90 20.98 -27.33
CA ARG A 517 -21.38 21.84 -28.39
C ARG A 517 -22.14 23.17 -28.36
N SER A 518 -21.36 24.25 -28.50
CA SER A 518 -21.71 25.61 -28.93
C SER A 518 -22.48 26.51 -27.97
N ALA A 519 -21.84 27.61 -27.53
CA ALA A 519 -22.05 28.90 -28.19
C ALA A 519 -21.02 29.93 -27.68
N SER A 520 -20.38 30.62 -28.63
CA SER A 520 -19.60 31.82 -28.42
C SER A 520 -20.49 33.00 -28.01
N SER A 521 -20.12 33.76 -26.98
CA SER A 521 -20.48 35.18 -26.91
C SER A 521 -19.45 35.98 -26.12
N SER A 522 -19.10 37.10 -26.73
CA SER A 522 -18.14 38.12 -26.38
C SER A 522 -18.43 38.91 -25.09
N SER A 523 -17.34 39.49 -24.59
CA SER A 523 -17.18 40.51 -23.54
C SER A 523 -18.35 41.46 -23.27
N VAL A 524 -18.58 41.76 -21.99
CA VAL A 524 -18.85 43.14 -21.53
C VAL A 524 -18.14 43.37 -20.20
N ARG A 525 -17.37 44.46 -20.16
CA ARG A 525 -16.76 45.07 -18.99
C ARG A 525 -17.76 46.10 -18.45
N THR A 526 -18.06 46.10 -17.15
CA THR A 526 -18.71 47.27 -16.52
C THR A 526 -18.28 47.41 -15.07
N SER A 527 -18.05 48.66 -14.71
CA SER A 527 -17.37 49.13 -13.51
C SER A 527 -18.32 49.46 -12.36
N SER A 528 -17.79 49.24 -11.16
CA SER A 528 -17.96 50.01 -9.91
C SER A 528 -19.34 50.13 -9.26
N THR A 529 -19.40 49.75 -7.99
CA THR A 529 -19.65 50.73 -6.91
C THR A 529 -19.15 50.17 -5.58
N ARG A 530 -18.20 50.89 -4.96
CA ARG A 530 -17.72 50.70 -3.60
C ARG A 530 -18.72 51.34 -2.64
N THR A 531 -19.12 50.63 -1.61
CA THR A 531 -19.59 51.20 -0.35
C THR A 531 -18.52 50.95 0.72
N SER A 532 -17.98 52.04 1.24
CA SER A 532 -16.98 52.08 2.29
C SER A 532 -17.65 52.01 3.67
N SER A 533 -17.30 50.99 4.46
CA SER A 533 -17.29 51.10 5.92
C SER A 533 -15.85 50.92 6.37
N GLY A 534 -15.24 52.00 6.84
CA GLY A 534 -13.88 51.99 7.32
C GLY A 534 -13.73 51.19 8.60
N SER A 535 -12.73 50.33 8.62
CA SER A 535 -11.98 50.00 9.82
C SER A 535 -10.50 50.03 9.44
N THR A 536 -9.75 50.87 10.13
CA THR A 536 -8.29 51.04 10.10
C THR A 536 -7.55 49.70 9.89
N PRO A 537 -6.46 49.63 9.09
CA PRO A 537 -5.69 48.40 8.98
C PRO A 537 -5.16 47.99 10.36
N PRO A 538 -5.31 46.73 10.80
CA PRO A 538 -4.66 46.26 12.01
C PRO A 538 -3.14 46.39 11.83
N SER A 539 -2.46 46.93 12.84
CA SER A 539 -1.00 47.00 12.86
C SER A 539 -0.40 45.59 12.74
N THR A 540 0.48 45.37 11.76
CA THR A 540 1.25 44.13 11.57
C THR A 540 2.36 44.01 12.61
N GLY A 541 1.99 43.75 13.86
CA GLY A 541 2.92 43.46 14.95
C GLY A 541 3.34 42.00 14.97
N PHE A 542 4.49 41.71 15.59
CA PHE A 542 4.91 40.32 15.86
C PHE A 542 3.87 39.60 16.74
N PRO A 543 3.53 38.34 16.41
CA PRO A 543 2.68 37.52 17.27
C PRO A 543 3.24 37.40 18.69
N LYS A 544 2.36 37.43 19.70
CA LYS A 544 2.78 37.37 21.11
C LYS A 544 1.74 36.71 22.01
N ALA A 545 2.19 36.21 23.15
CA ALA A 545 1.30 35.81 24.24
C ALA A 545 0.64 37.04 24.87
N SER A 546 -0.65 36.94 25.17
CA SER A 546 -1.44 37.99 25.83
C SER A 546 -2.33 37.32 26.88
N GLY A 547 -1.83 37.28 28.12
CA GLY A 547 -2.38 36.39 29.15
C GLY A 547 -2.31 34.94 28.66
N THR A 548 -3.44 34.23 28.72
CA THR A 548 -3.55 32.83 28.29
C THR A 548 -4.03 32.68 26.84
N LYS A 549 -3.93 33.72 26.00
CA LYS A 549 -4.34 33.70 24.58
C LYS A 549 -3.22 34.24 23.70
N PHE A 550 -3.32 34.03 22.39
CA PHE A 550 -2.40 34.66 21.43
C PHE A 550 -2.96 35.98 20.92
N ASN A 551 -2.08 36.96 20.74
CA ASN A 551 -2.34 38.15 19.95
C ASN A 551 -1.67 37.99 18.58
N ILE A 552 -2.47 37.79 17.53
CA ILE A 552 -1.99 37.70 16.15
C ILE A 552 -2.57 38.86 15.35
N ASP A 553 -1.68 39.67 14.75
CA ASP A 553 -2.02 40.85 13.95
C ASP A 553 -2.97 41.82 14.69
N GLY A 554 -2.76 42.01 16.00
CA GLY A 554 -3.52 42.92 16.85
C GLY A 554 -4.79 42.35 17.47
N VAL A 555 -5.18 41.11 17.12
CA VAL A 555 -6.38 40.46 17.67
C VAL A 555 -5.96 39.46 18.76
N THR A 556 -6.44 39.63 19.99
CA THR A 556 -6.24 38.63 21.06
C THR A 556 -7.43 37.68 21.11
N LYS A 557 -7.24 36.43 20.68
CA LYS A 557 -8.29 35.41 20.75
C LYS A 557 -7.72 33.99 20.70
N TYR A 558 -8.62 33.01 20.64
CA TYR A 558 -8.29 31.63 20.31
C TYR A 558 -8.11 31.45 18.81
N TYR A 559 -7.16 30.62 18.37
CA TYR A 559 -6.90 30.37 16.95
C TYR A 559 -6.90 28.88 16.60
N ALA A 560 -7.46 28.54 15.43
CA ALA A 560 -7.28 27.22 14.84
C ALA A 560 -6.08 27.21 13.88
N GLY A 561 -5.38 26.08 13.86
CA GLY A 561 -4.28 25.79 12.95
C GLY A 561 -4.28 24.36 12.43
N THR A 562 -3.19 23.98 11.80
CA THR A 562 -2.92 22.61 11.34
C THR A 562 -1.42 22.35 11.25
N ASN A 563 -1.04 21.08 11.19
CA ASN A 563 0.32 20.64 10.87
C ASN A 563 0.45 20.37 9.36
N CYS A 564 1.59 20.74 8.77
CA CYS A 564 1.96 20.41 7.39
C CYS A 564 3.47 20.20 7.29
N TYR A 565 3.96 19.04 7.74
CA TYR A 565 5.40 18.78 7.74
C TYR A 565 6.02 18.80 6.35
N TRP A 566 5.29 18.26 5.39
CA TRP A 566 5.72 18.12 4.02
C TRP A 566 5.77 19.45 3.26
N CYS A 567 5.10 20.51 3.75
CA CYS A 567 5.12 21.83 3.12
C CYS A 567 6.54 22.38 2.97
N SER A 568 7.41 22.14 3.96
CA SER A 568 8.82 22.57 3.96
C SER A 568 9.65 21.94 2.84
N PHE A 569 9.19 20.83 2.26
CA PHE A 569 9.95 20.02 1.31
C PHE A 569 9.40 20.09 -0.12
N LEU A 570 8.37 20.90 -0.35
CA LEU A 570 7.84 21.10 -1.70
C LEU A 570 8.84 21.84 -2.58
N THR A 571 9.08 21.30 -3.77
CA THR A 571 10.01 21.89 -4.74
C THR A 571 9.33 22.88 -5.70
N ASN A 572 8.00 22.84 -5.79
CA ASN A 572 7.18 23.71 -6.60
C ASN A 572 6.54 24.81 -5.75
N ALA A 573 6.95 26.06 -5.96
CA ALA A 573 6.43 27.21 -5.21
C ALA A 573 4.92 27.43 -5.42
N ALA A 574 4.36 27.00 -6.56
CA ALA A 574 2.93 27.11 -6.81
C ALA A 574 2.11 26.18 -5.89
N ASP A 575 2.66 25.03 -5.51
CA ASP A 575 1.99 24.10 -4.59
C ASP A 575 2.01 24.66 -3.15
N VAL A 576 3.11 25.31 -2.75
CA VAL A 576 3.20 26.04 -1.46
C VAL A 576 2.16 27.17 -1.43
N ASP A 577 2.08 27.98 -2.49
CA ASP A 577 1.12 29.08 -2.60
C ASP A 577 -0.34 28.59 -2.62
N LEU A 578 -0.60 27.44 -3.27
CA LEU A 578 -1.91 26.78 -3.27
C LEU A 578 -2.34 26.44 -1.84
N VAL A 579 -1.49 25.71 -1.12
CA VAL A 579 -1.75 25.27 0.26
C VAL A 579 -1.98 26.47 1.18
N MET A 580 -1.11 27.47 1.13
CA MET A 580 -1.27 28.70 1.94
C MET A 580 -2.56 29.45 1.59
N GLY A 581 -2.96 29.42 0.32
CA GLY A 581 -4.24 29.93 -0.15
C GLY A 581 -5.42 29.21 0.49
N HIS A 582 -5.38 27.86 0.51
CA HIS A 582 -6.43 27.03 1.13
C HIS A 582 -6.55 27.24 2.64
N LEU A 583 -5.42 27.39 3.35
CA LEU A 583 -5.42 27.73 4.78
C LEU A 583 -6.11 29.08 5.03
N LYS A 584 -5.73 30.09 4.24
CA LYS A 584 -6.31 31.44 4.31
C LYS A 584 -7.81 31.42 4.05
N THR A 585 -8.27 30.73 3.00
CA THR A 585 -9.70 30.65 2.68
C THR A 585 -10.50 29.88 3.71
N SER A 586 -9.87 28.93 4.40
CA SER A 586 -10.52 28.14 5.46
C SER A 586 -10.50 28.84 6.82
N GLY A 587 -9.83 29.99 6.94
CA GLY A 587 -9.74 30.76 8.18
C GLY A 587 -8.74 30.20 9.21
N LEU A 588 -7.91 29.22 8.82
CA LEU A 588 -6.80 28.74 9.64
C LEU A 588 -5.70 29.81 9.66
N LYS A 589 -5.16 30.10 10.85
CA LYS A 589 -4.17 31.18 11.04
C LYS A 589 -2.78 30.70 11.42
N ILE A 590 -2.68 29.49 11.94
CA ILE A 590 -1.43 28.90 12.42
C ILE A 590 -1.12 27.68 11.57
N LEU A 591 0.12 27.56 11.09
CA LEU A 591 0.62 26.38 10.39
C LEU A 591 1.93 25.95 11.05
N ARG A 592 1.99 24.71 11.52
CA ARG A 592 3.23 24.13 12.03
C ARG A 592 3.95 23.36 10.92
N ILE A 593 5.23 23.64 10.72
CA ILE A 593 6.07 23.11 9.64
C ILE A 593 7.45 22.67 10.14
N TRP A 594 8.11 21.82 9.36
CA TRP A 594 9.35 21.19 9.77
C TRP A 594 10.49 22.10 9.37
N GLY A 595 11.17 22.66 10.36
CA GLY A 595 12.33 23.53 10.12
C GLY A 595 13.62 22.78 9.90
N PHE A 596 13.57 21.44 9.90
CA PHE A 596 14.72 20.53 9.78
C PHE A 596 14.54 19.53 8.63
N ASN A 597 15.68 19.04 8.14
CA ASN A 597 15.80 17.87 7.26
C ASN A 597 17.28 17.44 7.33
N ASP A 598 17.57 16.58 8.30
CA ASP A 598 18.92 16.18 8.71
C ASP A 598 19.31 14.87 8.00
N VAL A 599 20.54 14.83 7.48
CA VAL A 599 21.06 13.64 6.79
C VAL A 599 22.48 13.32 7.25
N ASN A 600 22.86 12.04 7.27
CA ASN A 600 24.27 11.64 7.42
C ASN A 600 24.97 11.40 6.07
N THR A 601 24.20 11.32 4.98
CA THR A 601 24.69 11.21 3.60
C THR A 601 23.88 12.18 2.74
N VAL A 602 24.57 13.03 1.96
CA VAL A 602 23.90 14.00 1.08
C VAL A 602 23.15 13.26 -0.04
N PRO A 603 21.82 13.42 -0.16
CA PRO A 603 21.05 12.79 -1.23
C PRO A 603 21.34 13.45 -2.58
N GLN A 604 21.33 12.66 -3.65
CA GLN A 604 21.66 13.15 -5.00
C GLN A 604 20.52 13.98 -5.63
N TYR A 605 19.26 13.62 -5.37
CA TYR A 605 18.10 14.21 -6.04
C TYR A 605 17.02 14.71 -5.08
N ASP A 606 17.26 14.66 -3.77
CA ASP A 606 16.28 15.05 -2.74
C ASP A 606 16.69 16.35 -2.01
N ASN A 607 15.74 16.93 -1.29
CA ASN A 607 15.98 18.07 -0.40
C ASN A 607 16.68 17.61 0.88
N TRP A 608 17.57 18.45 1.39
CA TRP A 608 18.23 18.25 2.68
C TRP A 608 18.65 19.61 3.22
N PHE A 609 18.48 19.85 4.52
CA PHE A 609 18.79 21.14 5.13
C PHE A 609 20.12 21.12 5.87
N GLN A 610 20.49 19.97 6.44
CA GLN A 610 21.76 19.83 7.15
C GLN A 610 22.35 18.44 6.99
N HIS A 611 23.64 18.39 6.70
CA HIS A 611 24.44 17.17 6.61
C HIS A 611 25.33 17.05 7.85
N LEU A 612 25.09 16.03 8.65
CA LEU A 612 25.74 15.77 9.94
C LEU A 612 26.85 14.73 9.78
N THR A 613 28.07 15.13 10.12
CA THR A 613 29.26 14.26 10.13
C THR A 613 30.27 14.69 11.20
N ALA A 614 31.00 13.71 11.73
CA ALA A 614 32.08 13.92 12.70
C ALA A 614 33.19 14.84 12.18
N SER A 615 33.44 14.84 10.86
CA SER A 615 34.57 15.54 10.24
C SER A 615 34.25 16.97 9.77
N GLY A 616 33.04 17.47 10.01
CA GLY A 616 32.60 18.81 9.61
C GLY A 616 31.22 18.81 8.97
N SER A 617 30.20 19.19 9.75
CA SER A 617 28.82 19.25 9.29
C SER A 617 28.55 20.47 8.41
N THR A 618 27.60 20.35 7.48
CA THR A 618 27.27 21.39 6.49
C THR A 618 25.79 21.76 6.56
N ILE A 619 25.47 23.05 6.54
CA ILE A 619 24.08 23.55 6.44
C ILE A 619 23.83 23.98 5.00
N ASN A 620 22.81 23.42 4.37
CA ASN A 620 22.49 23.69 2.97
C ASN A 620 21.63 24.96 2.84
N THR A 621 22.23 26.07 2.42
CA THR A 621 21.52 27.31 2.11
C THR A 621 21.14 27.43 0.62
N GLY A 622 21.31 26.35 -0.15
CA GLY A 622 21.04 26.29 -1.58
C GLY A 622 19.58 26.04 -1.93
N VAL A 623 19.32 25.86 -3.24
CA VAL A 623 17.97 25.72 -3.82
C VAL A 623 17.22 24.46 -3.37
N ASN A 624 17.93 23.39 -3.00
CA ASN A 624 17.38 22.16 -2.42
C ASN A 624 17.57 22.08 -0.89
N GLY A 625 17.90 23.22 -0.27
CA GLY A 625 18.09 23.37 1.17
C GLY A 625 17.11 24.38 1.76
N LEU A 626 17.61 25.28 2.61
CA LEU A 626 16.81 26.28 3.32
C LEU A 626 16.05 27.27 2.42
N GLN A 627 16.36 27.36 1.12
CA GLN A 627 15.53 28.15 0.18
C GLN A 627 14.11 27.58 0.02
N ARG A 628 13.90 26.30 0.32
CA ARG A 628 12.55 25.73 0.41
C ARG A 628 11.77 26.36 1.54
N LEU A 629 12.39 26.50 2.72
CA LEU A 629 11.79 27.18 3.86
C LEU A 629 11.55 28.68 3.59
N ASP A 630 12.46 29.35 2.86
CA ASP A 630 12.24 30.75 2.43
C ASP A 630 10.96 30.89 1.60
N THR A 631 10.68 29.93 0.73
CA THR A 631 9.48 29.92 -0.13
C THR A 631 8.22 29.79 0.73
N VAL A 632 8.24 28.93 1.75
CA VAL A 632 7.13 28.75 2.70
C VAL A 632 6.89 30.02 3.52
N VAL A 633 7.95 30.63 4.06
CA VAL A 633 7.84 31.87 4.85
C VAL A 633 7.29 33.01 4.00
N ALA A 634 7.79 33.20 2.78
CA ALA A 634 7.30 34.25 1.88
C ALA A 634 5.82 34.05 1.51
N SER A 635 5.39 32.80 1.29
CA SER A 635 4.00 32.48 1.01
C SER A 635 3.10 32.69 2.22
N ALA A 636 3.58 32.36 3.42
CA ALA A 636 2.88 32.61 4.68
C ALA A 636 2.68 34.10 4.94
N GLU A 637 3.71 34.94 4.71
CA GLU A 637 3.62 36.40 4.77
C GLU A 637 2.54 36.94 3.82
N LYS A 638 2.56 36.48 2.56
CA LYS A 638 1.58 36.87 1.53
C LYS A 638 0.14 36.49 1.90
N ASN A 639 -0.04 35.37 2.59
CA ASN A 639 -1.36 34.84 2.93
C ASN A 639 -1.82 35.20 4.36
N GLY A 640 -0.97 35.82 5.17
CA GLY A 640 -1.29 36.17 6.56
C GLY A 640 -1.44 34.94 7.45
N ILE A 641 -0.61 33.92 7.21
CA ILE A 641 -0.47 32.69 8.00
C ILE A 641 0.75 32.85 8.93
N LYS A 642 0.65 32.35 10.17
CA LYS A 642 1.75 32.36 11.13
C LYS A 642 2.33 30.97 11.32
N LEU A 643 3.65 30.87 11.31
CA LEU A 643 4.40 29.61 11.27
C LEU A 643 4.95 29.25 12.64
N VAL A 644 4.77 28.00 13.06
CA VAL A 644 5.59 27.37 14.09
C VAL A 644 6.64 26.52 13.38
N ILE A 645 7.91 26.75 13.71
CA ILE A 645 9.04 26.11 13.02
C ILE A 645 9.93 25.45 14.08
N ASN A 646 10.02 24.12 14.00
CA ASN A 646 10.85 23.31 14.89
C ASN A 646 12.24 23.01 14.32
N PHE A 647 13.24 22.86 15.19
CA PHE A 647 14.65 22.79 14.74
C PHE A 647 15.23 21.38 14.64
N VAL A 648 14.59 20.37 15.24
CA VAL A 648 15.04 18.97 15.20
C VAL A 648 13.87 18.05 15.53
N ASN A 649 13.92 16.80 15.05
CA ASN A 649 12.98 15.76 15.44
C ASN A 649 13.51 14.94 16.62
N ASN A 650 12.64 14.57 17.55
CA ASN A 650 12.93 13.46 18.45
C ASN A 650 13.03 12.14 17.67
N TRP A 651 12.10 11.88 16.76
CA TRP A 651 12.05 10.66 15.96
C TRP A 651 13.06 10.64 14.80
N ASP A 652 13.20 9.50 14.15
CA ASP A 652 14.20 9.29 13.09
C ASP A 652 13.76 9.88 11.73
N ASP A 653 12.49 10.25 11.57
CA ASP A 653 11.97 10.85 10.34
C ASP A 653 12.69 12.15 10.03
N TYR A 654 13.23 12.24 8.81
CA TYR A 654 14.09 13.34 8.35
C TYR A 654 15.33 13.54 9.23
N GLY A 655 15.86 12.45 9.79
CA GLY A 655 17.14 12.36 10.49
C GLY A 655 17.04 12.45 12.00
N GLY A 656 16.49 13.56 12.51
CA GLY A 656 16.26 13.79 13.93
C GLY A 656 17.49 13.65 14.83
N ILE A 657 17.25 13.43 16.13
CA ILE A 657 18.30 13.17 17.13
C ILE A 657 19.20 12.00 16.69
N LYS A 658 18.64 11.00 16.02
CA LYS A 658 19.40 9.86 15.51
C LYS A 658 20.52 10.29 14.56
N ALA A 659 20.27 11.20 13.63
CA ALA A 659 21.30 11.71 12.72
C ALA A 659 22.45 12.42 13.46
N TYR A 660 22.17 13.11 14.58
CA TYR A 660 23.21 13.67 15.44
C TYR A 660 24.01 12.59 16.15
N THR A 661 23.35 11.56 16.72
CA THR A 661 24.05 10.47 17.41
C THR A 661 24.94 9.65 16.45
N ASN A 662 24.50 9.47 15.21
CA ASN A 662 25.31 8.84 14.16
C ASN A 662 26.59 9.65 13.84
N ALA A 663 26.51 10.98 13.86
CA ALA A 663 27.64 11.86 13.55
C ALA A 663 28.58 12.10 14.74
N PHE A 664 28.04 12.21 15.95
CA PHE A 664 28.78 12.69 17.13
C PHE A 664 28.90 11.66 18.26
N GLY A 665 28.39 10.44 18.04
CA GLY A 665 28.36 9.37 19.03
C GLY A 665 27.36 9.61 20.17
N GLY A 666 27.28 8.63 21.08
CA GLY A 666 26.29 8.59 22.16
C GLY A 666 25.00 7.89 21.75
N ASP A 667 24.03 7.93 22.64
CA ASP A 667 22.66 7.45 22.41
C ASP A 667 21.66 8.61 22.40
N HIS A 668 20.39 8.28 22.16
CA HIS A 668 19.30 9.26 22.09
C HIS A 668 19.23 10.14 23.35
N ASN A 669 19.23 9.53 24.53
CA ASN A 669 19.14 10.24 25.81
C ASN A 669 20.39 11.10 26.09
N GLY A 670 21.57 10.61 25.69
CA GLY A 670 22.83 11.32 25.80
C GLY A 670 22.92 12.56 24.90
N TRP A 671 22.09 12.67 23.86
CA TRP A 671 22.10 13.79 22.91
C TRP A 671 21.95 15.16 23.59
N TYR A 672 21.07 15.27 24.58
CA TYR A 672 20.79 16.53 25.30
C TYR A 672 22.03 17.14 25.98
N THR A 673 23.02 16.30 26.31
CA THR A 673 24.26 16.70 26.99
C THR A 673 25.51 16.51 26.14
N ASN A 674 25.39 15.95 24.92
CA ASN A 674 26.51 15.77 24.01
C ASN A 674 26.97 17.13 23.45
N THR A 675 28.15 17.59 23.89
CA THR A 675 28.70 18.89 23.51
C THR A 675 28.82 19.10 22.01
N ALA A 676 29.26 18.09 21.24
CA ALA A 676 29.44 18.22 19.80
C ALA A 676 28.09 18.32 19.08
N ALA A 677 27.14 17.48 19.47
CA ALA A 677 25.78 17.50 18.94
C ALA A 677 25.08 18.84 19.25
N GLN A 678 25.10 19.28 20.51
CA GLN A 678 24.48 20.54 20.92
C GLN A 678 25.15 21.76 20.29
N THR A 679 26.46 21.73 20.05
CA THR A 679 27.16 22.79 19.32
C THR A 679 26.69 22.88 17.88
N GLN A 680 26.57 21.75 17.17
CA GLN A 680 26.08 21.75 15.80
C GLN A 680 24.59 22.14 15.73
N TYR A 681 23.77 21.65 16.65
CA TYR A 681 22.36 21.99 16.75
C TYR A 681 22.16 23.50 16.98
N LYS A 682 22.94 24.14 17.86
CA LYS A 682 22.91 25.60 18.05
C LYS A 682 23.35 26.39 16.81
N LYS A 683 24.28 25.87 16.01
CA LYS A 683 24.63 26.46 14.71
C LYS A 683 23.45 26.38 13.72
N TYR A 684 22.72 25.26 13.73
CA TYR A 684 21.54 25.10 12.89
C TYR A 684 20.42 26.06 13.29
N ILE A 685 20.13 26.17 14.59
CA ILE A 685 19.21 27.18 15.14
C ILE A 685 19.58 28.57 14.64
N GLU A 686 20.84 28.99 14.80
CA GLU A 686 21.30 30.31 14.36
C GLU A 686 21.10 30.51 12.86
N ALA A 687 21.41 29.48 12.05
CA ALA A 687 21.24 29.53 10.60
C ALA A 687 19.78 29.65 10.15
N VAL A 688 18.81 29.11 10.90
CA VAL A 688 17.36 29.22 10.59
C VAL A 688 16.79 30.54 11.15
N VAL A 689 17.00 30.82 12.45
CA VAL A 689 16.45 32.00 13.12
C VAL A 689 16.94 33.29 12.48
N SER A 690 18.23 33.38 12.13
CA SER A 690 18.80 34.58 11.51
C SER A 690 18.14 34.95 10.18
N ARG A 691 17.54 34.00 9.46
CA ARG A 691 16.84 34.24 8.19
C ARG A 691 15.51 34.95 8.38
N TYR A 692 14.79 34.63 9.45
CA TYR A 692 13.38 35.01 9.59
C TYR A 692 13.06 35.82 10.85
N LYS A 693 14.04 36.18 11.69
CA LYS A 693 13.85 36.99 12.92
C LYS A 693 13.15 38.35 12.72
N SER A 694 13.08 38.84 11.49
CA SER A 694 12.35 40.07 11.12
C SER A 694 10.99 39.81 10.46
N SER A 695 10.68 38.56 10.12
CA SER A 695 9.42 38.19 9.47
C SER A 695 8.30 38.15 10.48
N THR A 696 7.20 38.87 10.22
CA THR A 696 6.00 38.81 11.08
C THR A 696 5.16 37.56 10.84
N ALA A 697 5.57 36.68 9.91
CA ALA A 697 4.91 35.40 9.67
C ALA A 697 5.39 34.29 10.62
N ILE A 698 6.39 34.53 11.48
CA ILE A 698 6.75 33.55 12.50
C ILE A 698 5.85 33.73 13.72
N LEU A 699 5.13 32.68 14.12
CA LEU A 699 4.42 32.63 15.40
C LEU A 699 5.42 32.36 16.52
N ALA A 700 6.18 31.27 16.37
CA ALA A 700 7.08 30.77 17.38
C ALA A 700 8.23 29.94 16.81
N TRP A 701 9.36 30.00 17.49
CA TRP A 701 10.43 29.03 17.37
C TRP A 701 10.16 27.85 18.31
N GLU A 702 10.20 26.64 17.78
CA GLU A 702 10.00 25.42 18.55
C GLU A 702 11.31 24.67 18.69
N LEU A 703 11.67 24.26 19.91
CA LEU A 703 12.99 23.66 20.14
C LEU A 703 13.11 22.32 19.42
N ALA A 704 12.14 21.43 19.58
CA ALA A 704 12.14 20.13 18.91
C ALA A 704 10.71 19.61 18.73
N ASN A 705 10.51 18.76 17.73
CA ASN A 705 9.31 17.92 17.67
C ASN A 705 9.40 16.83 18.75
N GLU A 706 8.46 16.82 19.69
CA GLU A 706 8.22 15.75 20.67
C GLU A 706 9.48 15.29 21.45
N PRO A 707 10.29 16.20 22.05
CA PRO A 707 11.52 15.80 22.74
C PRO A 707 11.23 14.86 23.93
N ARG A 708 11.85 13.68 23.92
CA ARG A 708 11.80 12.69 25.00
C ARG A 708 13.19 12.23 25.43
N CYS A 709 13.33 11.95 26.73
CA CYS A 709 14.52 11.34 27.32
C CYS A 709 14.07 10.16 28.19
N GLN A 710 13.87 9.01 27.56
CA GLN A 710 13.19 7.88 28.18
C GLN A 710 13.98 7.33 29.37
N GLY A 711 13.37 7.31 30.55
CA GLY A 711 13.98 6.88 31.81
C GLY A 711 14.98 7.87 32.42
N CYS A 712 15.16 9.06 31.83
CA CYS A 712 16.01 10.11 32.38
C CYS A 712 15.35 10.82 33.57
N SER A 713 16.15 11.52 34.37
CA SER A 713 15.60 12.57 35.25
C SER A 713 14.93 13.64 34.39
N THR A 714 13.78 14.15 34.85
CA THR A 714 13.05 15.25 34.19
C THR A 714 13.87 16.53 34.10
N ASP A 715 14.90 16.66 34.95
CA ASP A 715 15.88 17.75 34.91
C ASP A 715 16.67 17.80 33.59
N VAL A 716 16.84 16.68 32.88
CA VAL A 716 17.62 16.65 31.63
C VAL A 716 16.96 17.53 30.57
N ILE A 717 15.67 17.30 30.29
CA ILE A 717 14.92 18.11 29.33
C ILE A 717 14.70 19.52 29.89
N TYR A 718 14.38 19.68 31.17
CA TYR A 718 14.19 21.01 31.76
C TYR A 718 15.43 21.91 31.58
N ASN A 719 16.63 21.41 31.91
CA ASN A 719 17.86 22.18 31.79
C ASN A 719 18.24 22.45 30.33
N TRP A 720 18.06 21.46 29.46
CA TRP A 720 18.28 21.62 28.03
C TRP A 720 17.35 22.69 27.45
N ALA A 721 16.03 22.56 27.66
CA ALA A 721 15.01 23.48 27.18
C ALA A 721 15.23 24.90 27.68
N LYS A 722 15.59 25.07 28.97
CA LYS A 722 15.94 26.37 29.55
C LYS A 722 17.15 26.98 28.85
N SER A 723 18.23 26.23 28.67
CA SER A 723 19.45 26.75 28.05
C SER A 723 19.29 27.06 26.55
N THR A 724 18.53 26.23 25.84
CA THR A 724 18.31 26.34 24.40
C THR A 724 17.32 27.46 24.08
N SER A 725 16.22 27.59 24.84
CA SER A 725 15.29 28.71 24.67
C SER A 725 15.94 30.06 25.00
N GLN A 726 16.81 30.12 26.02
CA GLN A 726 17.63 31.32 26.29
C GLN A 726 18.54 31.67 25.11
N TYR A 727 19.13 30.67 24.46
CA TYR A 727 19.95 30.87 23.26
C TYR A 727 19.10 31.40 22.10
N VAL A 728 17.94 30.82 21.82
CA VAL A 728 17.02 31.32 20.78
C VAL A 728 16.62 32.77 21.06
N LYS A 729 16.23 33.11 22.29
CA LYS A 729 15.89 34.48 22.69
C LYS A 729 17.05 35.47 22.55
N SER A 730 18.29 35.00 22.65
CA SER A 730 19.48 35.83 22.41
C SER A 730 19.69 36.17 20.92
N LEU A 731 19.19 35.31 20.02
CA LEU A 731 19.23 35.52 18.57
C LEU A 731 18.03 36.34 18.07
N ASP A 732 16.88 36.16 18.72
CA ASP A 732 15.60 36.74 18.35
C ASP A 732 14.74 37.09 19.57
N ALA A 733 14.59 38.39 19.82
CA ALA A 733 13.78 38.92 20.91
C ALA A 733 12.32 39.22 20.49
N ASN A 734 11.97 39.08 19.21
CA ASN A 734 10.67 39.46 18.68
C ASN A 734 9.65 38.31 18.78
N HIS A 735 10.10 37.08 18.51
CA HIS A 735 9.21 35.93 18.39
C HIS A 735 9.07 35.13 19.69
N MET A 736 7.94 34.43 19.82
CA MET A 736 7.75 33.48 20.90
C MET A 736 8.65 32.25 20.72
N VAL A 737 8.90 31.55 21.82
CA VAL A 737 9.62 30.28 21.85
C VAL A 737 8.78 29.27 22.63
N THR A 738 8.67 28.05 22.10
CA THR A 738 8.01 26.91 22.76
C THR A 738 8.89 25.67 22.69
N LEU A 739 8.57 24.64 23.46
CA LEU A 739 9.34 23.40 23.50
C LEU A 739 8.99 22.46 22.34
N GLY A 740 7.70 22.23 22.08
CA GLY A 740 7.19 21.26 21.09
C GLY A 740 6.97 19.86 21.65
N ASP A 741 6.85 19.74 22.97
CA ASP A 741 6.64 18.47 23.67
C ASP A 741 5.17 18.05 23.74
N GLU A 742 4.97 16.76 24.00
CA GLU A 742 3.65 16.11 23.96
C GLU A 742 2.77 16.36 25.19
N GLY A 743 3.27 17.04 26.23
CA GLY A 743 2.50 17.23 27.48
C GLY A 743 2.72 16.16 28.54
N MET A 744 3.64 15.22 28.32
CA MET A 744 3.80 14.08 29.23
C MET A 744 4.41 14.46 30.59
N GLY A 745 4.06 13.70 31.63
CA GLY A 745 4.53 13.98 33.00
C GLY A 745 3.69 15.06 33.68
N LEU A 746 2.38 14.81 33.75
CA LEU A 746 1.39 15.70 34.34
C LEU A 746 0.75 15.03 35.57
N PRO A 747 0.54 15.72 36.69
CA PRO A 747 -0.24 15.17 37.79
C PRO A 747 -1.73 15.09 37.42
N GLY A 748 -2.44 14.06 37.90
CA GLY A 748 -3.90 14.01 37.81
C GLY A 748 -4.49 12.69 37.33
N ALA A 749 -3.68 11.80 36.76
CA ALA A 749 -4.05 10.42 36.46
C ALA A 749 -2.82 9.50 36.51
N THR A 750 -3.05 8.19 36.41
CA THR A 750 -2.01 7.15 36.45
C THR A 750 -1.78 6.48 35.10
N SER A 751 -2.44 6.95 34.04
CA SER A 751 -2.20 6.44 32.68
C SER A 751 -0.81 6.85 32.20
N TYR A 752 -0.27 6.08 31.26
CA TYR A 752 1.07 6.28 30.69
C TYR A 752 1.44 7.75 30.37
N PRO A 753 0.62 8.54 29.65
CA PRO A 753 1.01 9.92 29.31
C PRO A 753 1.07 10.88 30.51
N TYR A 754 0.40 10.57 31.63
CA TYR A 754 0.55 11.34 32.87
C TYR A 754 1.82 10.95 33.64
N GLY A 755 2.45 9.83 33.28
CA GLY A 755 3.71 9.38 33.87
C GLY A 755 4.91 10.21 33.42
N TYR A 756 5.97 10.18 34.23
CA TYR A 756 7.21 10.93 34.02
C TYR A 756 8.29 10.11 33.29
N SER A 757 7.95 8.93 32.74
CA SER A 757 8.91 7.99 32.17
C SER A 757 9.57 8.49 30.88
N GLU A 758 8.96 9.45 30.18
CA GLU A 758 9.53 10.05 28.97
C GLU A 758 10.50 11.22 29.26
N GLY A 759 10.82 11.44 30.55
CA GLY A 759 11.84 12.41 30.96
C GLY A 759 11.35 13.87 30.96
N THR A 760 10.03 14.08 30.96
CA THR A 760 9.39 15.39 31.05
C THR A 760 8.62 15.53 32.37
N ASP A 761 8.75 16.68 33.03
CA ASP A 761 7.83 17.17 34.05
C ASP A 761 7.15 18.41 33.48
N TRP A 762 5.97 18.21 32.91
CA TRP A 762 5.32 19.24 32.09
C TRP A 762 4.95 20.49 32.88
N VAL A 763 4.45 20.31 34.11
CA VAL A 763 4.15 21.44 34.99
C VAL A 763 5.43 22.18 35.37
N GLY A 764 6.54 21.45 35.59
CA GLY A 764 7.86 22.02 35.81
C GLY A 764 8.34 22.91 34.65
N LEU A 765 8.10 22.48 33.40
CA LEU A 765 8.49 23.22 32.19
C LEU A 765 7.80 24.60 32.07
N LEU A 766 6.59 24.75 32.61
CA LEU A 766 5.89 26.04 32.67
C LEU A 766 6.69 27.12 33.42
N ASN A 767 7.61 26.74 34.32
CA ASN A 767 8.44 27.68 35.06
C ASN A 767 9.62 28.25 34.24
N ILE A 768 9.90 27.73 33.04
CA ILE A 768 10.93 28.27 32.16
C ILE A 768 10.44 29.58 31.56
N THR A 769 11.00 30.71 31.99
CA THR A 769 10.53 32.06 31.61
C THR A 769 10.77 32.41 30.14
N THR A 770 11.68 31.69 29.47
CA THR A 770 12.01 31.88 28.05
C THR A 770 11.16 31.02 27.11
N LEU A 771 10.28 30.17 27.65
CA LEU A 771 9.20 29.53 26.90
C LEU A 771 7.91 30.33 27.12
N ASP A 772 7.39 30.96 26.06
CA ASP A 772 6.30 31.93 26.16
C ASP A 772 4.92 31.27 26.28
N PHE A 773 4.78 30.05 25.78
CA PHE A 773 3.58 29.22 25.88
C PHE A 773 3.98 27.75 25.98
N ALA A 774 3.01 26.90 26.30
CA ALA A 774 3.22 25.47 26.44
C ALA A 774 2.47 24.70 25.35
N THR A 775 3.03 23.56 24.96
CA THR A 775 2.50 22.66 23.95
C THR A 775 2.13 21.34 24.60
N PHE A 776 1.15 20.66 24.03
CA PHE A 776 0.86 19.26 24.32
C PHE A 776 0.16 18.65 23.11
N HIS A 777 0.34 17.33 22.94
CA HIS A 777 -0.22 16.57 21.83
C HIS A 777 -1.24 15.54 22.33
N PHE A 778 -1.94 14.84 21.45
CA PHE A 778 -2.78 13.71 21.87
C PHE A 778 -2.99 12.66 20.78
N TYR A 779 -2.41 11.48 21.00
CA TYR A 779 -2.54 10.31 20.13
C TYR A 779 -2.96 9.08 20.92
N PRO A 780 -4.26 8.89 21.17
CA PRO A 780 -4.76 7.86 22.08
C PRO A 780 -4.36 6.44 21.65
N ASN A 781 -4.35 6.19 20.34
CA ASN A 781 -3.93 4.91 19.75
C ASN A 781 -2.48 4.57 20.08
N SER A 782 -1.57 5.53 19.91
CA SER A 782 -0.13 5.35 20.16
C SER A 782 0.19 5.24 21.66
N TRP A 783 -0.64 5.85 22.51
CA TRP A 783 -0.41 5.91 23.96
C TRP A 783 -1.17 4.83 24.74
N GLY A 784 -2.00 4.02 24.07
CA GLY A 784 -2.80 2.99 24.70
C GLY A 784 -3.86 3.54 25.66
N VAL A 785 -4.44 4.70 25.36
CA VAL A 785 -5.51 5.34 26.15
C VAL A 785 -6.80 5.48 25.33
N GLY A 786 -7.95 5.56 26.00
CA GLY A 786 -9.23 5.73 25.34
C GLY A 786 -9.42 7.13 24.73
N TYR A 787 -10.21 7.23 23.65
CA TYR A 787 -10.54 8.51 23.00
C TYR A 787 -11.30 9.49 23.92
N ASP A 788 -12.07 8.95 24.87
CA ASP A 788 -12.79 9.72 25.89
C ASP A 788 -11.84 10.48 26.82
N ALA A 789 -10.58 10.04 26.96
CA ALA A 789 -9.57 10.71 27.75
C ALA A 789 -9.12 12.06 27.15
N GLY A 790 -9.31 12.30 25.84
CA GLY A 790 -8.81 13.50 25.16
C GLY A 790 -9.37 14.81 25.73
N ASN A 791 -10.65 14.85 26.08
CA ASN A 791 -11.24 16.03 26.71
C ASN A 791 -10.60 16.31 28.08
N LYS A 792 -10.37 15.26 28.88
CA LYS A 792 -9.73 15.39 30.19
C LYS A 792 -8.28 15.87 30.03
N TRP A 793 -7.55 15.29 29.08
CA TRP A 793 -6.19 15.66 28.75
C TRP A 793 -6.08 17.15 28.44
N VAL A 794 -6.95 17.67 27.56
CA VAL A 794 -7.04 19.10 27.24
C VAL A 794 -7.32 19.94 28.50
N THR A 795 -8.33 19.55 29.29
CA THR A 795 -8.70 20.35 30.48
C THR A 795 -7.63 20.37 31.56
N ASP A 796 -6.91 19.26 31.78
CA ASP A 796 -5.88 19.19 32.81
C ASP A 796 -4.69 20.09 32.43
N HIS A 797 -4.23 20.05 31.18
CA HIS A 797 -3.18 20.96 30.68
C HIS A 797 -3.60 22.42 30.78
N ALA A 798 -4.82 22.72 30.35
CA ALA A 798 -5.35 24.08 30.33
C ALA A 798 -5.39 24.71 31.73
N VAL A 799 -5.75 23.95 32.77
CA VAL A 799 -5.77 24.43 34.16
C VAL A 799 -4.38 24.86 34.62
N HIS A 800 -3.36 24.08 34.30
CA HIS A 800 -1.98 24.40 34.67
C HIS A 800 -1.42 25.60 33.87
N CYS A 801 -1.72 25.70 32.58
CA CYS A 801 -1.42 26.89 31.77
C CYS A 801 -2.09 28.15 32.32
N ALA A 802 -3.37 28.07 32.68
CA ALA A 802 -4.10 29.17 33.28
C ALA A 802 -3.49 29.60 34.62
N ALA A 803 -3.09 28.64 35.46
CA ALA A 803 -2.41 28.92 36.73
C ALA A 803 -1.03 29.56 36.52
N ALA A 804 -0.30 29.17 35.47
CA ALA A 804 0.98 29.78 35.11
C ALA A 804 0.85 31.11 34.33
N ASN A 805 -0.39 31.54 34.01
CA ASN A 805 -0.68 32.67 33.13
C ASN A 805 0.07 32.59 31.79
N LYS A 806 0.15 31.37 31.23
CA LYS A 806 0.72 31.11 29.91
C LYS A 806 -0.34 30.54 28.97
N PRO A 807 -0.27 30.83 27.67
CA PRO A 807 -1.11 30.16 26.68
C PRO A 807 -0.78 28.66 26.63
N CYS A 808 -1.79 27.83 26.44
CA CYS A 808 -1.64 26.42 26.04
C CYS A 808 -1.99 26.25 24.56
N PHE A 809 -1.18 25.51 23.83
CA PHE A 809 -1.41 25.14 22.45
C PHE A 809 -1.57 23.62 22.33
N PHE A 810 -2.76 23.16 21.95
CA PHE A 810 -3.00 21.76 21.61
C PHE A 810 -2.46 21.51 20.21
N GLU A 811 -1.15 21.28 20.13
CA GLU A 811 -0.33 21.51 18.93
C GLU A 811 -0.42 20.37 17.91
N GLU A 812 -0.72 19.16 18.38
CA GLU A 812 -1.06 18.03 17.53
C GLU A 812 -2.13 17.15 18.17
N TYR A 813 -3.04 16.66 17.34
CA TYR A 813 -3.97 15.60 17.72
C TYR A 813 -4.49 14.91 16.47
N GLY A 814 -4.78 13.62 16.62
CA GLY A 814 -5.30 12.83 15.52
C GLY A 814 -5.81 11.48 15.98
N THR A 815 -6.70 10.93 15.18
CA THR A 815 -7.16 9.55 15.27
C THR A 815 -7.02 8.88 13.90
N PRO A 816 -6.74 7.57 13.80
CA PRO A 816 -6.61 6.91 12.50
C PRO A 816 -7.95 6.56 11.85
N GLU A 817 -9.06 6.82 12.55
CA GLU A 817 -10.42 6.52 12.08
C GLU A 817 -11.43 7.45 12.74
N ARG A 818 -12.57 7.68 12.06
CA ARG A 818 -13.72 8.44 12.61
C ARG A 818 -13.33 9.85 13.12
N HIS A 819 -12.43 10.54 12.40
CA HIS A 819 -11.87 11.84 12.79
C HIS A 819 -12.94 12.80 13.29
N CYS A 820 -13.99 13.01 12.49
CA CYS A 820 -15.06 13.96 12.80
C CYS A 820 -15.79 13.65 14.12
N GLU A 821 -16.01 12.38 14.45
CA GLU A 821 -16.73 12.00 15.65
C GLU A 821 -15.84 12.06 16.90
N LEU A 822 -14.57 11.66 16.77
CA LEU A 822 -13.66 11.51 17.89
C LEU A 822 -12.92 12.81 18.23
N GLU A 823 -12.52 13.59 17.24
CA GLU A 823 -11.70 14.79 17.43
C GLU A 823 -12.55 16.05 17.66
N ARG A 824 -13.77 16.09 17.12
CA ARG A 824 -14.65 17.25 17.27
C ARG A 824 -14.98 17.58 18.73
N PRO A 825 -15.23 16.61 19.64
CA PRO A 825 -15.34 16.88 21.06
C PRO A 825 -14.10 17.55 21.64
N TRP A 826 -12.89 17.11 21.26
CA TRP A 826 -11.64 17.69 21.76
C TRP A 826 -11.44 19.12 21.27
N GLN A 827 -11.79 19.42 20.01
CA GLN A 827 -11.79 20.78 19.47
C GLN A 827 -12.73 21.72 20.24
N ILE A 828 -13.95 21.26 20.52
CA ILE A 828 -14.93 22.03 21.30
C ILE A 828 -14.40 22.28 22.72
N THR A 829 -13.88 21.24 23.37
CA THR A 829 -13.28 21.34 24.71
C THR A 829 -12.10 22.32 24.70
N SER A 830 -11.20 22.23 23.72
CA SER A 830 -10.05 23.13 23.60
C SER A 830 -10.49 24.58 23.40
N ALA A 831 -11.42 24.85 22.47
CA ALA A 831 -11.89 26.20 22.19
C ALA A 831 -12.63 26.86 23.37
N THR A 832 -13.29 26.06 24.21
CA THR A 832 -14.12 26.56 25.32
C THR A 832 -13.43 26.56 26.67
N THR A 833 -12.30 25.86 26.82
CA THR A 833 -11.59 25.76 28.11
C THR A 833 -10.66 26.96 28.36
N PRO A 834 -10.80 27.67 29.51
CA PRO A 834 -9.85 28.72 29.90
C PRO A 834 -8.42 28.18 30.02
N GLY A 835 -7.42 28.96 29.56
CA GLY A 835 -6.02 28.52 29.49
C GLY A 835 -5.58 28.11 28.08
N MET A 836 -6.49 27.60 27.25
CA MET A 836 -6.22 27.23 25.87
C MET A 836 -6.17 28.44 24.95
N ALA A 837 -5.21 28.50 24.03
CA ALA A 837 -5.01 29.61 23.10
C ALA A 837 -5.09 29.22 21.63
N ALA A 838 -4.78 27.97 21.31
CA ALA A 838 -4.96 27.44 19.98
C ALA A 838 -5.05 25.91 20.00
N ASP A 839 -5.49 25.35 18.88
CA ASP A 839 -5.34 23.94 18.54
C ASP A 839 -4.96 23.77 17.07
N ALA A 840 -4.19 22.73 16.77
CA ALA A 840 -3.79 22.37 15.42
C ALA A 840 -3.90 20.85 15.25
N PHE A 841 -4.78 20.42 14.35
CA PHE A 841 -4.89 18.99 14.05
C PHE A 841 -3.65 18.50 13.31
N TRP A 842 -3.38 17.22 13.49
CA TRP A 842 -2.44 16.47 12.68
C TRP A 842 -3.24 15.57 11.74
N GLN A 843 -3.20 15.72 10.43
CA GLN A 843 -2.49 16.77 9.68
C GLN A 843 -3.21 17.21 8.41
N LEU A 844 -2.75 18.31 7.82
CA LEU A 844 -3.27 18.82 6.56
C LEU A 844 -3.02 17.82 5.43
N GLY A 845 -4.09 17.47 4.72
CA GLY A 845 -4.02 16.86 3.40
C GLY A 845 -4.45 17.85 2.32
N ASP A 846 -3.74 17.86 1.21
CA ASP A 846 -4.12 18.60 0.01
C ASP A 846 -3.87 17.79 -1.27
N THR A 847 -4.34 18.30 -2.42
CA THR A 847 -4.00 17.81 -3.76
C THR A 847 -3.12 18.84 -4.46
N ILE A 848 -1.85 18.51 -4.61
CA ILE A 848 -0.82 19.35 -5.22
C ILE A 848 -0.46 18.84 -6.63
N SER A 849 0.47 19.50 -7.32
CA SER A 849 0.83 19.13 -8.69
C SER A 849 1.33 17.70 -8.87
N THR A 850 1.91 17.08 -7.83
CA THR A 850 2.36 15.68 -7.83
C THR A 850 1.27 14.67 -7.42
N GLY A 851 0.05 15.14 -7.18
CA GLY A 851 -1.08 14.32 -6.75
C GLY A 851 -1.48 14.60 -5.31
N GLN A 852 -2.15 13.62 -4.70
CA GLN A 852 -2.58 13.73 -3.31
C GLN A 852 -1.37 13.62 -2.37
N THR A 853 -1.30 14.53 -1.41
CA THR A 853 -0.28 14.54 -0.36
C THR A 853 -0.41 13.32 0.57
N HIS A 854 0.65 13.00 1.31
CA HIS A 854 0.74 11.79 2.15
C HIS A 854 -0.45 11.63 3.11
N ASN A 855 -0.97 10.40 3.22
CA ASN A 855 -1.95 10.02 4.23
C ASN A 855 -1.30 9.08 5.24
N ASP A 856 -1.17 9.52 6.49
CA ASP A 856 -0.65 8.68 7.59
C ASP A 856 -1.74 8.07 8.48
N GLY A 857 -2.99 8.18 8.05
CA GLY A 857 -4.16 7.75 8.80
C GLY A 857 -4.86 8.90 9.53
N ASN A 858 -4.16 9.98 9.89
CA ASN A 858 -4.74 11.14 10.57
C ASN A 858 -4.95 12.34 9.62
N THR A 859 -4.66 12.18 8.34
CA THR A 859 -4.70 13.28 7.37
C THR A 859 -6.14 13.74 7.07
N ILE A 860 -6.41 15.03 7.28
CA ILE A 860 -7.68 15.67 6.94
C ILE A 860 -7.51 16.46 5.63
N TYR A 861 -8.08 15.92 4.55
CA TYR A 861 -7.92 16.49 3.21
C TYR A 861 -8.81 17.72 2.97
N TYR A 862 -8.22 18.78 2.42
CA TYR A 862 -8.93 19.98 1.99
C TYR A 862 -10.12 19.65 1.08
N ASN A 863 -11.23 20.37 1.30
CA ASN A 863 -12.46 20.25 0.51
C ASN A 863 -13.15 18.86 0.57
N THR A 864 -12.98 18.14 1.69
CA THR A 864 -13.73 16.91 2.00
C THR A 864 -14.81 17.14 3.07
N ASP A 865 -15.63 16.12 3.31
CA ASP A 865 -16.63 16.15 4.39
C ASP A 865 -15.96 16.25 5.78
N GLU A 866 -14.80 15.59 5.96
CA GLU A 866 -14.02 15.70 7.20
C GLU A 866 -13.45 17.10 7.39
N TRP A 867 -12.96 17.74 6.31
CA TRP A 867 -12.55 19.15 6.34
C TRP A 867 -13.71 20.07 6.73
N THR A 868 -14.91 19.79 6.22
CA THR A 868 -16.10 20.55 6.59
C THR A 868 -16.38 20.40 8.08
N CYS A 869 -16.33 19.17 8.60
CA CYS A 869 -16.58 18.88 10.01
C CYS A 869 -15.53 19.48 10.96
N LEU A 870 -14.25 19.25 10.69
CA LEU A 870 -13.16 19.53 11.63
C LEU A 870 -12.46 20.86 11.39
N VAL A 871 -12.58 21.45 10.20
CA VAL A 871 -11.99 22.75 9.90
C VAL A 871 -13.06 23.82 9.75
N THR A 872 -13.97 23.66 8.78
CA THR A 872 -14.93 24.72 8.45
C THR A 872 -15.87 25.01 9.63
N ASN A 873 -16.45 23.97 10.24
CA ASN A 873 -17.33 24.14 11.40
C ASN A 873 -16.56 24.57 12.66
N HIS A 874 -15.31 24.13 12.82
CA HIS A 874 -14.48 24.50 13.97
C HIS A 874 -14.11 25.98 13.95
N VAL A 875 -13.60 26.46 12.82
CA VAL A 875 -13.31 27.88 12.59
C VAL A 875 -14.57 28.73 12.81
N ALA A 876 -15.73 28.29 12.31
CA ALA A 876 -17.00 28.97 12.55
C ALA A 876 -17.42 29.00 14.03
N THR A 877 -17.01 28.02 14.83
CA THR A 877 -17.29 27.96 16.28
C THR A 877 -16.44 28.95 17.08
N ILE A 878 -15.22 29.24 16.62
CA ILE A 878 -14.27 30.12 17.30
C ILE A 878 -14.66 31.60 17.17
N GLY A 879 -15.34 31.98 16.07
CA GLY A 879 -15.73 33.36 15.77
C GLY A 879 -14.74 34.10 14.88
#